data_AF-A0A651FA49-F1
#
_entry.id   AF-A0A651FA49-F1
#
_cell.length_a   1.000
_cell.length_b   1.000
_cell.length_c   1.000
_cell.angle_alpha   90.00
_cell.angle_beta   90.00
_cell.angle_gamma   90.00
#
_symmetry.space_group_name_H-M   'P 1'
#
loop_
_entity.id
_entity.type
_entity.pdbx_description
1 polymer ?
#
loop_
_entity_poly.entity_id
_entity_poly.type
_entity_poly.pdbx_seq_one_letter_code
_entity_poly.pdbx_strand_id
1 'polypeptide(L)'
;MIELPPASDGRDPTVARGISSDGSVVVGSLSGGRPFRWTSGAGTVNLGLPSTPSALAASANAVSADGSVIAGTVSFPGNFPSGPCTGYSSIFLWTQGTGYNVISYGGASSCPYVLARSMSADGNTIVGELRPFNNYLRAFRATEAGIQTLPRFSTTLSSAYGISADGSVIVGYSITNNQPQGACRWVDGENTEHLPDLPSNSAAYAVSSDGSVIVGVTHRNLTSSNAQAFRWTQETGVQYLGAQFVPTAVSADGSVVVGYSFTNALNQDRAFRWTQETGMREIGTLGGNTSRAYAVSADGSVIVGESTNAAGELRAFRWVLQLDPSEDCNNNCIADDLEILSDPSLDLDGNGLIDACEIAADPSLDCNNNGILDSVEIAADPSLDCNGNGILDECELAISAVLDVVVIFDTSGSMNDDAAVLCASVSALEADLASLGFVPYVTILGITEAPGGPFSCLQGTVLQEFGDSVPGGGLLDHNEDWGDAAAIVADRFPWLNENRIIVVISDEGAQDGDPCDAADVASVNNAIAFAVQNGVKIIGVAAEGSSACVQGLMEQIAEGTGGRWFLSTDPDADLVEGITDAITAVSFSRDCNQNGILDECEIAADPSLDCNNDGILDSCQIAQDLSLDCDADGVLDACQVPGIIADTGLLGPLNGTTPVNLTINNAPEASTDVRITLTLKGDFGQQVEIAQLRMNGFLLETYFLGTDPLFECPEEPFTFEVVLTPSEFNNIRTSPTVVFSVAGSPAVSAAECPDGVTRIHVQYYYEGAPDDCNGNGIPDLCDLEIFGGSSLDENFNFIPDECENGGGPSSCPGDINADGVVDIDDFIILAGNFGSGPGMTPQQGDLNDDGFIDIDDFIILAGNFGNDCN
;
A
#
# COMPACT_ATOMS: atom_id res chain seq x y z
N MET A 1 -25.15 1.70 23.59
CA MET A 1 -25.47 1.48 25.03
C MET A 1 -24.84 0.17 25.46
N ILE A 2 -24.10 0.12 26.57
CA ILE A 2 -23.46 -1.10 27.09
C ILE A 2 -23.84 -1.36 28.55
N GLU A 3 -23.95 -2.64 28.93
CA GLU A 3 -24.16 -3.08 30.31
C GLU A 3 -22.84 -2.98 31.09
N LEU A 4 -22.88 -2.47 32.33
CA LEU A 4 -21.69 -2.47 33.19
C LEU A 4 -21.42 -3.89 33.72
N PRO A 5 -20.16 -4.38 33.68
CA PRO A 5 -19.85 -5.75 34.05
C PRO A 5 -20.08 -6.01 35.56
N PRO A 6 -20.34 -7.26 35.98
CA PRO A 6 -20.48 -7.62 37.38
C PRO A 6 -19.26 -7.25 38.22
N ALA A 7 -19.48 -6.96 39.50
CA ALA A 7 -18.38 -6.78 40.45
C ALA A 7 -17.65 -8.10 40.72
N SER A 8 -16.41 -8.02 41.20
CA SER A 8 -15.58 -9.20 41.49
C SER A 8 -16.18 -10.18 42.52
N ASP A 9 -17.16 -9.74 43.33
CA ASP A 9 -17.90 -10.60 44.26
C ASP A 9 -19.19 -11.20 43.66
N GLY A 10 -19.36 -11.10 42.34
CA GLY A 10 -20.46 -11.69 41.57
C GLY A 10 -21.77 -10.90 41.63
N ARG A 11 -21.76 -9.67 42.14
CA ARG A 11 -22.95 -8.81 42.19
C ARG A 11 -23.06 -7.93 40.95
N ASP A 12 -24.24 -7.91 40.35
CA ASP A 12 -24.51 -7.07 39.19
C ASP A 12 -24.78 -5.60 39.57
N PRO A 13 -24.21 -4.63 38.84
CA PRO A 13 -24.68 -3.26 38.81
C PRO A 13 -26.15 -3.18 38.38
N THR A 14 -27.00 -2.63 39.26
CA THR A 14 -28.43 -2.49 38.96
C THR A 14 -28.79 -1.09 38.50
N VAL A 15 -28.10 -0.07 38.98
CA VAL A 15 -28.32 1.33 38.59
C VAL A 15 -27.04 2.15 38.71
N ALA A 16 -26.71 2.93 37.67
CA ALA A 16 -25.71 3.99 37.74
C ALA A 16 -26.40 5.35 37.96
N ARG A 17 -25.92 6.15 38.92
CA ARG A 17 -26.54 7.42 39.33
C ARG A 17 -25.63 8.64 39.21
N GLY A 18 -24.33 8.44 39.18
CA GLY A 18 -23.35 9.53 39.08
C GLY A 18 -22.22 9.17 38.13
N ILE A 19 -21.64 10.20 37.52
CA ILE A 19 -20.51 10.11 36.61
C ILE A 19 -19.58 11.31 36.81
N SER A 20 -18.26 11.12 36.67
CA SER A 20 -17.26 12.19 36.70
C SER A 20 -17.38 13.10 35.47
N SER A 21 -16.74 14.27 35.51
CA SER A 21 -16.85 15.27 34.44
C SER A 21 -16.33 14.76 33.10
N ASP A 22 -15.28 13.96 33.11
CA ASP A 22 -14.65 13.30 31.95
C ASP A 22 -15.33 11.97 31.53
N GLY A 23 -16.37 11.54 32.23
CA GLY A 23 -17.05 10.28 31.93
C GLY A 23 -16.31 9.00 32.33
N SER A 24 -15.14 9.10 33.00
CA SER A 24 -14.25 7.97 33.28
C SER A 24 -14.61 7.17 34.54
N VAL A 25 -15.29 7.80 35.52
CA VAL A 25 -15.71 7.19 36.78
C VAL A 25 -17.23 7.15 36.85
N VAL A 26 -17.80 5.96 37.03
CA VAL A 26 -19.26 5.76 37.19
C VAL A 26 -19.56 5.19 38.56
N VAL A 27 -20.59 5.70 39.22
CA VAL A 27 -21.01 5.25 40.56
C VAL A 27 -22.49 4.93 40.62
N GLY A 28 -22.85 3.99 41.50
CA GLY A 28 -24.23 3.57 41.61
C GLY A 28 -24.46 2.49 42.67
N SER A 29 -25.45 1.63 42.44
CA SER A 29 -25.78 0.50 43.31
C SER A 29 -25.69 -0.84 42.59
N LEU A 30 -25.16 -1.82 43.32
CA LEU A 30 -25.17 -3.24 43.01
C LEU A 30 -26.43 -3.92 43.57
N SER A 31 -26.67 -5.15 43.13
CA SER A 31 -27.65 -6.05 43.73
C SER A 31 -27.39 -6.25 45.24
N GLY A 32 -28.47 -6.23 46.03
CA GLY A 32 -28.39 -6.33 47.49
C GLY A 32 -27.95 -5.06 48.23
N GLY A 33 -28.02 -3.88 47.59
CA GLY A 33 -27.91 -2.58 48.27
C GLY A 33 -26.48 -2.22 48.66
N ARG A 34 -25.53 -2.37 47.74
CA ARG A 34 -24.13 -1.99 47.94
C ARG A 34 -23.71 -0.96 46.90
N PRO A 35 -22.94 0.08 47.26
CA PRO A 35 -22.44 1.04 46.30
C PRO A 35 -21.26 0.46 45.51
N PHE A 36 -21.14 0.87 44.25
CA PHE A 36 -19.99 0.56 43.41
C PHE A 36 -19.29 1.81 42.87
N ARG A 37 -18.04 1.61 42.47
CA ARG A 37 -17.26 2.51 41.61
C ARG A 37 -16.78 1.72 40.40
N TRP A 38 -17.04 2.21 39.20
CA TRP A 38 -16.58 1.63 37.95
C TRP A 38 -15.61 2.57 37.25
N THR A 39 -14.59 2.00 36.61
CA THR A 39 -13.66 2.64 35.67
C THR A 39 -13.29 1.65 34.58
N SER A 40 -12.84 2.12 33.42
CA SER A 40 -12.36 1.23 32.34
C SER A 40 -11.24 0.29 32.80
N GLY A 41 -10.25 0.81 33.53
CA GLY A 41 -9.09 0.02 33.98
C GLY A 41 -9.37 -0.97 35.12
N ALA A 42 -10.25 -0.64 36.07
CA ALA A 42 -10.52 -1.50 37.24
C ALA A 42 -11.82 -2.32 37.15
N GLY A 43 -12.66 -2.08 36.14
CA GLY A 43 -14.02 -2.62 36.08
C GLY A 43 -14.88 -2.17 37.27
N THR A 44 -15.91 -2.95 37.60
CA THR A 44 -16.84 -2.66 38.70
C THR A 44 -16.26 -3.10 40.04
N VAL A 45 -16.02 -2.13 40.92
CA VAL A 45 -15.53 -2.36 42.29
C VAL A 45 -16.66 -2.17 43.29
N ASN A 46 -16.97 -3.21 44.06
CA ASN A 46 -17.88 -3.13 45.20
C ASN A 46 -17.20 -2.41 46.38
N LEU A 47 -17.75 -1.27 46.81
CA LEU A 47 -17.16 -0.45 47.87
C LEU A 47 -17.48 -0.97 49.29
N GLY A 48 -18.22 -2.07 49.41
CA GLY A 48 -18.62 -2.63 50.70
C GLY A 48 -19.66 -1.77 51.42
N LEU A 49 -19.75 -1.90 52.74
CA LEU A 49 -20.61 -1.09 53.60
C LEU A 49 -19.79 -0.53 54.76
N PRO A 50 -20.13 0.65 55.31
CA PRO A 50 -19.46 1.15 56.51
C PRO A 50 -19.67 0.18 57.68
N SER A 51 -18.59 -0.12 58.38
CA SER A 51 -18.56 -1.09 59.48
C SER A 51 -19.05 -0.52 60.80
N THR A 52 -18.93 0.80 61.00
CA THR A 52 -19.29 1.50 62.23
C THR A 52 -20.01 2.83 61.94
N PRO A 53 -21.30 2.98 62.32
CA PRO A 53 -22.22 1.92 62.71
C PRO A 53 -22.47 0.93 61.56
N SER A 54 -22.83 -0.31 61.87
CA SER A 54 -23.04 -1.34 60.84
C SER A 54 -24.26 -1.00 59.98
N ALA A 55 -24.04 -0.75 58.70
CA ALA A 55 -25.10 -0.42 57.75
C ALA A 55 -25.85 -1.65 57.23
N LEU A 56 -27.13 -1.45 56.89
CA LEU A 56 -27.96 -2.44 56.21
C LEU A 56 -27.75 -2.41 54.69
N ALA A 57 -27.63 -1.19 54.14
CA ALA A 57 -27.46 -0.95 52.71
C ALA A 57 -26.90 0.45 52.48
N ALA A 58 -26.23 0.65 51.34
CA ALA A 58 -25.81 1.96 50.87
C ALA A 58 -25.93 2.06 49.35
N SER A 59 -26.16 3.27 48.84
CA SER A 59 -26.25 3.60 47.42
C SER A 59 -25.41 4.83 47.14
N ALA A 60 -24.49 4.74 46.18
CA ALA A 60 -23.79 5.91 45.65
C ALA A 60 -24.73 6.66 44.70
N ASN A 61 -24.82 7.97 44.89
CA ASN A 61 -25.74 8.83 44.14
C ASN A 61 -25.02 9.93 43.35
N ALA A 62 -23.81 10.31 43.76
CA ALA A 62 -23.02 11.36 43.10
C ALA A 62 -21.52 11.08 43.25
N VAL A 63 -20.73 11.66 42.35
CA VAL A 63 -19.26 11.61 42.36
C VAL A 63 -18.72 13.00 41.98
N SER A 64 -17.56 13.38 42.53
CA SER A 64 -16.86 14.63 42.20
C SER A 64 -16.41 14.66 40.73
N ALA A 65 -16.09 15.85 40.24
CA ALA A 65 -15.68 16.08 38.85
C ALA A 65 -14.44 15.25 38.46
N ASP A 66 -13.48 15.13 39.38
CA ASP A 66 -12.25 14.35 39.24
C ASP A 66 -12.41 12.84 39.55
N GLY A 67 -13.62 12.40 39.92
CA GLY A 67 -13.89 11.00 40.22
C GLY A 67 -13.34 10.49 41.57
N SER A 68 -12.79 11.36 42.43
CA SER A 68 -12.07 10.99 43.65
C SER A 68 -12.95 10.86 44.89
N VAL A 69 -14.07 11.58 44.94
CA VAL A 69 -15.01 11.61 46.07
C VAL A 69 -16.37 11.08 45.64
N ILE A 70 -16.90 10.11 46.37
CA ILE A 70 -18.22 9.52 46.12
C ILE A 70 -19.16 9.89 47.27
N ALA A 71 -20.33 10.43 46.95
CA ALA A 71 -21.41 10.65 47.91
C ALA A 71 -22.60 9.74 47.67
N GLY A 72 -23.27 9.40 48.77
CA GLY A 72 -24.46 8.59 48.69
C GLY A 72 -25.25 8.54 49.98
N THR A 73 -26.24 7.67 49.99
CA THR A 73 -27.10 7.43 51.15
C THR A 73 -26.76 6.08 51.76
N VAL A 74 -26.66 6.04 53.08
CA VAL A 74 -26.49 4.81 53.87
C VAL A 74 -27.66 4.63 54.83
N SER A 75 -28.14 3.40 54.96
CA SER A 75 -29.27 3.03 55.83
C SER A 75 -28.79 2.15 56.99
N PHE A 76 -29.33 2.41 58.19
CA PHE A 76 -28.97 1.75 59.43
C PHE A 76 -30.18 1.11 60.12
N PRO A 77 -30.00 0.04 60.91
CA PRO A 77 -31.08 -0.55 61.69
C PRO A 77 -31.52 0.38 62.82
N GLY A 78 -32.82 0.38 63.14
CA GLY A 78 -33.36 1.06 64.33
C GLY A 78 -33.25 0.16 65.56
N ASN A 79 -32.59 0.60 66.63
CA ASN A 79 -32.46 -0.16 67.89
C ASN A 79 -33.11 0.59 69.07
N PHE A 80 -34.44 0.73 69.06
CA PHE A 80 -35.16 1.36 70.16
C PHE A 80 -36.22 0.42 70.78
N PRO A 81 -36.05 -0.03 72.03
CA PRO A 81 -36.97 -0.93 72.72
C PRO A 81 -38.39 -0.38 72.95
N SER A 82 -38.64 0.92 72.70
CA SER A 82 -39.94 1.56 72.97
C SER A 82 -40.29 2.75 72.06
N GLY A 83 -39.73 2.85 70.85
CA GLY A 83 -39.96 3.97 69.91
C GLY A 83 -40.40 3.50 68.50
N PRO A 84 -41.05 4.36 67.69
CA PRO A 84 -41.61 4.00 66.37
C PRO A 84 -40.55 3.83 65.26
N CYS A 85 -39.27 3.71 65.61
CA CYS A 85 -38.17 3.81 64.66
C CYS A 85 -37.66 2.43 64.24
N THR A 86 -37.98 2.07 63.00
CA THR A 86 -37.58 0.80 62.37
C THR A 86 -36.24 0.89 61.62
N GLY A 87 -35.74 2.11 61.38
CA GLY A 87 -34.48 2.38 60.69
C GLY A 87 -34.28 3.90 60.48
N TYR A 88 -33.06 4.31 60.16
CA TYR A 88 -32.72 5.69 59.80
C TYR A 88 -31.68 5.71 58.69
N SER A 89 -31.53 6.85 58.00
CA SER A 89 -30.50 7.01 56.97
C SER A 89 -29.62 8.23 57.24
N SER A 90 -28.43 8.23 56.65
CA SER A 90 -27.49 9.36 56.64
C SER A 90 -26.82 9.43 55.28
N ILE A 91 -26.05 10.49 55.05
CA ILE A 91 -25.19 10.56 53.87
C ILE A 91 -23.81 10.00 54.22
N PHE A 92 -23.13 9.46 53.21
CA PHE A 92 -21.73 9.12 53.32
C PHE A 92 -20.92 9.86 52.25
N LEU A 93 -19.68 10.15 52.59
CA LEU A 93 -18.58 10.42 51.66
C LEU A 93 -17.67 9.20 51.64
N TRP A 94 -17.11 8.89 50.49
CA TRP A 94 -16.12 7.83 50.32
C TRP A 94 -14.99 8.32 49.42
N THR A 95 -13.75 8.02 49.82
CA THR A 95 -12.58 8.16 48.96
C THR A 95 -11.78 6.85 49.01
N GLN A 96 -10.95 6.61 48.00
CA GLN A 96 -10.12 5.41 47.95
C GLN A 96 -9.10 5.35 49.11
N GLY A 97 -8.59 6.51 49.56
CA GLY A 97 -7.59 6.59 50.63
C GLY A 97 -8.18 6.52 52.04
N THR A 98 -9.37 7.08 52.26
CA THR A 98 -9.96 7.21 53.61
C THR A 98 -11.13 6.27 53.88
N GLY A 99 -11.72 5.67 52.84
CA GLY A 99 -12.95 4.89 52.98
C GLY A 99 -14.15 5.77 53.38
N TYR A 100 -15.11 5.18 54.09
CA TYR A 100 -16.37 5.84 54.46
C TYR A 100 -16.22 6.89 55.56
N ASN A 101 -16.76 8.08 55.31
CA ASN A 101 -17.06 9.11 56.29
C ASN A 101 -18.58 9.36 56.31
N VAL A 102 -19.26 9.02 57.41
CA VAL A 102 -20.72 9.17 57.54
C VAL A 102 -21.06 10.50 58.19
N ILE A 103 -21.85 11.32 57.50
CA ILE A 103 -22.32 12.61 58.01
C ILE A 103 -23.79 12.44 58.42
N SER A 104 -24.04 12.49 59.73
CA SER A 104 -25.39 12.28 60.30
C SER A 104 -26.08 13.60 60.67
N TYR A 105 -27.40 13.62 60.53
CA TYR A 105 -28.25 14.72 60.99
C TYR A 105 -28.90 14.38 62.34
N GLY A 106 -28.43 15.02 63.41
CA GLY A 106 -28.87 14.68 64.77
C GLY A 106 -28.36 13.31 65.24
N GLY A 107 -28.80 12.88 66.42
CA GLY A 107 -28.47 11.57 66.96
C GLY A 107 -29.43 10.46 66.48
N ALA A 108 -29.07 9.19 66.70
CA ALA A 108 -29.93 8.05 66.37
C ALA A 108 -31.36 8.16 66.95
N SER A 109 -31.53 8.91 68.05
CA SER A 109 -32.82 9.17 68.71
C SER A 109 -33.82 10.01 67.89
N SER A 110 -33.39 10.71 66.83
CA SER A 110 -34.27 11.54 65.98
C SER A 110 -34.77 10.85 64.71
N CYS A 111 -34.28 9.63 64.42
CA CYS A 111 -34.65 8.81 63.26
C CYS A 111 -34.83 9.58 61.95
N PRO A 112 -33.80 10.33 61.53
CA PRO A 112 -33.88 11.12 60.31
C PRO A 112 -33.95 10.20 59.09
N TYR A 113 -34.67 10.66 58.08
CA TYR A 113 -34.55 10.13 56.72
C TYR A 113 -33.82 11.16 55.88
N VAL A 114 -32.59 10.83 55.48
CA VAL A 114 -31.72 11.67 54.66
C VAL A 114 -31.47 10.95 53.34
N LEU A 115 -31.58 11.69 52.24
CA LEU A 115 -31.23 11.24 50.89
C LEU A 115 -30.25 12.23 50.27
N ALA A 116 -29.03 11.78 49.99
CA ALA A 116 -28.12 12.50 49.10
C ALA A 116 -28.65 12.42 47.66
N ARG A 117 -28.71 13.54 46.95
CA ARG A 117 -29.17 13.61 45.55
C ARG A 117 -28.04 13.98 44.59
N SER A 118 -27.26 15.00 44.92
CA SER A 118 -26.21 15.55 44.06
C SER A 118 -25.09 16.19 44.90
N MET A 119 -23.99 16.56 44.25
CA MET A 119 -22.73 16.99 44.85
C MET A 119 -22.05 18.06 43.99
N SER A 120 -21.34 19.00 44.60
CA SER A 120 -20.49 19.98 43.91
C SER A 120 -19.27 19.33 43.24
N ALA A 121 -18.67 20.00 42.25
CA ALA A 121 -17.56 19.45 41.47
C ALA A 121 -16.34 19.09 42.33
N ASP A 122 -16.08 19.85 43.39
CA ASP A 122 -15.00 19.64 44.35
C ASP A 122 -15.28 18.53 45.38
N GLY A 123 -16.49 17.95 45.38
CA GLY A 123 -16.90 16.91 46.33
C GLY A 123 -17.22 17.40 47.75
N ASN A 124 -17.16 18.70 48.03
CA ASN A 124 -17.28 19.23 49.40
C ASN A 124 -18.71 19.52 49.84
N THR A 125 -19.62 19.74 48.90
CA THR A 125 -21.02 20.09 49.19
C THR A 125 -21.96 19.03 48.62
N ILE A 126 -22.79 18.45 49.48
CA ILE A 126 -23.85 17.50 49.11
C ILE A 126 -25.21 18.15 49.32
N VAL A 127 -26.12 17.96 48.37
CA VAL A 127 -27.51 18.41 48.51
C VAL A 127 -28.49 17.25 48.46
N GLY A 128 -29.66 17.47 49.02
CA GLY A 128 -30.73 16.50 48.89
C GLY A 128 -31.92 16.76 49.80
N GLU A 129 -32.51 15.66 50.26
CA GLU A 129 -33.76 15.66 51.02
C GLU A 129 -33.54 15.15 52.44
N LEU A 130 -34.09 15.88 53.41
CA LEU A 130 -34.07 15.55 54.83
C LEU A 130 -35.49 15.59 55.37
N ARG A 131 -35.91 14.52 56.05
CA ARG A 131 -37.16 14.48 56.79
C ARG A 131 -36.85 14.32 58.29
N PRO A 132 -36.96 15.40 59.08
CA PRO A 132 -36.92 15.33 60.53
C PRO A 132 -38.18 14.67 61.08
N PHE A 133 -38.15 14.27 62.35
CA PHE A 133 -39.26 13.61 63.06
C PHE A 133 -40.63 14.35 63.00
N ASN A 134 -40.63 15.66 62.67
CA ASN A 134 -41.83 16.47 62.47
C ASN A 134 -42.52 16.28 61.10
N ASN A 135 -42.12 15.27 60.32
CA ASN A 135 -42.75 14.77 59.08
C ASN A 135 -42.76 15.69 57.85
N TYR A 136 -42.03 16.80 57.88
CA TYR A 136 -41.93 17.67 56.71
C TYR A 136 -40.57 17.51 56.02
N LEU A 137 -40.59 17.26 54.71
CA LEU A 137 -39.40 17.23 53.85
C LEU A 137 -38.73 18.61 53.80
N ARG A 138 -37.41 18.61 53.86
CA ARG A 138 -36.53 19.78 53.85
C ARG A 138 -35.41 19.55 52.83
N ALA A 139 -35.21 20.53 51.97
CA ALA A 139 -33.96 20.63 51.21
C ALA A 139 -32.81 20.87 52.19
N PHE A 140 -31.68 20.22 51.98
CA PHE A 140 -30.47 20.43 52.78
C PHE A 140 -29.25 20.67 51.90
N ARG A 141 -28.24 21.32 52.48
CA ARG A 141 -26.85 21.27 52.04
C ARG A 141 -26.02 20.66 53.16
N ALA A 142 -25.03 19.85 52.82
CA ALA A 142 -24.15 19.22 53.79
C ALA A 142 -22.70 19.41 53.36
N THR A 143 -21.86 19.65 54.36
CA THR A 143 -20.40 19.70 54.23
C THR A 143 -19.82 18.82 55.35
N GLU A 144 -18.50 18.73 55.47
CA GLU A 144 -17.87 18.06 56.62
C GLU A 144 -18.33 18.64 57.98
N ALA A 145 -18.75 19.91 58.01
CA ALA A 145 -19.30 20.54 59.22
C ALA A 145 -20.69 20.02 59.61
N GLY A 146 -21.34 19.20 58.77
CA GLY A 146 -22.64 18.59 59.01
C GLY A 146 -23.72 19.02 58.03
N ILE A 147 -24.93 18.48 58.25
CA ILE A 147 -26.12 18.73 57.42
C ILE A 147 -26.85 19.99 57.93
N GLN A 148 -27.09 20.94 57.04
CA GLN A 148 -27.83 22.18 57.28
C GLN A 148 -29.06 22.27 56.36
N THR A 149 -30.23 22.58 56.91
CA THR A 149 -31.43 22.79 56.10
C THR A 149 -31.36 24.11 55.35
N LEU A 150 -31.73 24.10 54.07
CA LEU A 150 -31.82 25.32 53.27
C LEU A 150 -33.03 26.17 53.67
N PRO A 151 -32.96 27.51 53.49
CA PRO A 151 -34.08 28.41 53.69
C PRO A 151 -35.32 28.00 52.88
N ARG A 152 -36.48 28.45 53.34
CA ARG A 152 -37.79 28.11 52.77
C ARG A 152 -38.65 29.35 52.67
N PHE A 153 -39.49 29.42 51.64
CA PHE A 153 -40.50 30.47 51.52
C PHE A 153 -41.56 30.43 52.65
N SER A 154 -41.84 29.26 53.24
CA SER A 154 -42.80 29.09 54.35
C SER A 154 -42.68 27.73 55.08
N THR A 155 -43.61 27.40 55.98
CA THR A 155 -43.47 26.28 56.94
C THR A 155 -43.58 24.85 56.39
N THR A 156 -43.83 24.63 55.10
CA THR A 156 -44.46 23.38 54.63
C THR A 156 -43.47 22.33 54.07
N LEU A 157 -42.95 22.40 52.83
CA LEU A 157 -42.07 21.34 52.26
C LEU A 157 -41.05 21.88 51.24
N SER A 158 -39.83 21.33 51.22
CA SER A 158 -38.82 21.58 50.17
C SER A 158 -37.95 20.35 49.89
N SER A 159 -37.41 20.25 48.67
CA SER A 159 -36.40 19.27 48.23
C SER A 159 -35.37 19.93 47.35
N ALA A 160 -34.10 19.51 47.46
CA ALA A 160 -33.04 19.84 46.51
C ALA A 160 -32.68 18.60 45.68
N TYR A 161 -32.44 18.79 44.39
CA TYR A 161 -32.12 17.70 43.44
C TYR A 161 -30.77 17.91 42.74
N GLY A 162 -30.43 19.15 42.36
CA GLY A 162 -29.18 19.48 41.66
C GLY A 162 -28.43 20.65 42.30
N ILE A 163 -27.14 20.75 42.02
CA ILE A 163 -26.23 21.80 42.50
C ILE A 163 -25.21 22.13 41.39
N SER A 164 -24.82 23.41 41.28
CA SER A 164 -23.76 23.87 40.38
C SER A 164 -22.37 23.40 40.81
N ALA A 165 -21.39 23.49 39.92
CA ALA A 165 -20.03 22.98 40.16
C ALA A 165 -19.36 23.64 41.38
N ASP A 166 -19.54 24.95 41.54
CA ASP A 166 -19.04 25.77 42.64
C ASP A 166 -19.90 25.70 43.92
N GLY A 167 -21.05 25.04 43.86
CA GLY A 167 -22.01 24.93 44.95
C GLY A 167 -22.85 26.18 45.24
N SER A 168 -22.74 27.25 44.44
CA SER A 168 -23.45 28.51 44.67
C SER A 168 -24.93 28.44 44.31
N VAL A 169 -25.31 27.60 43.33
CA VAL A 169 -26.71 27.45 42.87
C VAL A 169 -27.19 26.03 43.17
N ILE A 170 -28.25 25.92 43.98
CA ILE A 170 -28.94 24.66 44.27
C ILE A 170 -30.34 24.73 43.68
N VAL A 171 -30.85 23.66 43.07
CA VAL A 171 -32.17 23.64 42.44
C VAL A 171 -33.07 22.55 42.99
N GLY A 172 -34.38 22.79 42.95
CA GLY A 172 -35.36 21.83 43.45
C GLY A 172 -36.78 22.37 43.39
N TYR A 173 -37.56 22.09 44.44
CA TYR A 173 -38.89 22.69 44.61
C TYR A 173 -39.15 23.10 46.06
N SER A 174 -40.09 24.03 46.22
CA SER A 174 -40.64 24.42 47.53
C SER A 174 -42.16 24.62 47.45
N ILE A 175 -42.87 24.30 48.53
CA ILE A 175 -44.33 24.43 48.66
C ILE A 175 -44.68 25.51 49.70
N THR A 176 -45.62 26.40 49.37
CA THR A 176 -46.25 27.33 50.32
C THR A 176 -47.75 27.10 50.50
N ASN A 177 -48.33 27.65 51.57
CA ASN A 177 -49.73 27.45 51.94
C ASN A 177 -50.71 28.30 51.11
N ASN A 178 -50.29 29.34 50.35
CA ASN A 178 -51.23 30.33 49.78
C ASN A 178 -50.94 30.94 48.38
N GLN A 179 -49.84 30.67 47.64
CA GLN A 179 -49.63 31.01 46.19
C GLN A 179 -48.28 30.43 45.65
N PRO A 180 -48.02 30.46 44.32
CA PRO A 180 -47.82 29.25 43.53
C PRO A 180 -46.63 28.41 44.05
N GLN A 181 -46.89 27.11 44.13
CA GLN A 181 -45.90 26.06 44.31
C GLN A 181 -44.82 26.20 43.20
N GLY A 182 -43.68 25.52 43.27
CA GLY A 182 -42.96 25.26 42.02
C GLY A 182 -41.46 25.11 42.13
N ALA A 183 -40.85 24.97 40.96
CA ALA A 183 -39.42 24.93 40.78
C ALA A 183 -38.79 26.19 41.38
N CYS A 184 -37.71 25.99 42.14
CA CYS A 184 -36.97 27.08 42.78
C CYS A 184 -35.48 26.81 42.73
N ARG A 185 -34.71 27.88 42.88
CA ARG A 185 -33.26 27.85 43.11
C ARG A 185 -32.92 28.50 44.44
N TRP A 186 -31.84 28.05 45.08
CA TRP A 186 -31.18 28.72 46.19
C TRP A 186 -29.86 29.26 45.68
N VAL A 187 -29.64 30.57 45.78
CA VAL A 187 -28.38 31.24 45.43
C VAL A 187 -27.62 31.54 46.71
N ASP A 188 -26.34 31.16 46.72
CA ASP A 188 -25.42 31.23 47.87
C ASP A 188 -25.96 30.52 49.14
N GLY A 189 -26.87 29.55 48.95
CA GLY A 189 -27.50 28.81 50.04
C GLY A 189 -28.42 29.62 50.96
N GLU A 190 -28.68 30.90 50.65
CA GLU A 190 -29.40 31.84 51.51
C GLU A 190 -30.63 32.45 50.83
N ASN A 191 -30.56 32.76 49.53
CA ASN A 191 -31.65 33.40 48.80
C ASN A 191 -32.45 32.36 48.00
N THR A 192 -33.67 32.04 48.44
CA THR A 192 -34.57 31.19 47.67
C THR A 192 -35.35 32.02 46.64
N GLU A 193 -35.30 31.62 45.38
CA GLU A 193 -35.96 32.28 44.25
C GLU A 193 -36.83 31.28 43.48
N HIS A 194 -38.07 31.65 43.17
CA HIS A 194 -38.92 30.87 42.28
C HIS A 194 -38.53 31.14 40.84
N LEU A 195 -38.52 30.09 40.01
CA LEU A 195 -38.30 30.25 38.59
C LEU A 195 -39.55 30.89 37.94
N PRO A 196 -39.43 32.06 37.28
CA PRO A 196 -40.55 32.73 36.63
C PRO A 196 -41.21 31.88 35.53
N ASP A 197 -42.47 32.19 35.22
CA ASP A 197 -43.23 31.63 34.09
C ASP A 197 -43.46 30.11 34.11
N LEU A 198 -43.20 29.46 35.26
CA LEU A 198 -43.57 28.07 35.49
C LEU A 198 -44.86 27.94 36.29
N PRO A 199 -45.68 26.91 36.02
CA PRO A 199 -46.88 26.66 36.79
C PRO A 199 -46.56 26.19 38.20
N SER A 200 -47.57 26.31 39.06
CA SER A 200 -47.45 26.03 40.48
C SER A 200 -46.87 24.63 40.77
N ASN A 201 -47.27 23.56 40.10
CA ASN A 201 -46.81 22.23 40.51
C ASN A 201 -45.43 21.80 39.93
N SER A 202 -44.56 22.74 39.55
CA SER A 202 -43.28 22.47 38.89
C SER A 202 -42.16 22.00 39.85
N ALA A 203 -41.11 21.41 39.29
CA ALA A 203 -39.87 21.07 39.99
C ALA A 203 -38.67 21.17 39.06
N ALA A 204 -37.55 21.70 39.56
CA ALA A 204 -36.25 21.62 38.91
C ALA A 204 -35.50 20.38 39.41
N TYR A 205 -34.88 19.63 38.49
CA TYR A 205 -34.15 18.40 38.79
C TYR A 205 -32.63 18.54 38.65
N ALA A 206 -32.16 19.34 37.70
CA ALA A 206 -30.72 19.54 37.47
C ALA A 206 -30.40 20.97 37.02
N VAL A 207 -29.12 21.33 37.15
CA VAL A 207 -28.58 22.64 36.84
C VAL A 207 -27.18 22.49 36.22
N SER A 208 -26.81 23.36 35.28
CA SER A 208 -25.49 23.41 34.66
C SER A 208 -24.38 23.79 35.66
N SER A 209 -23.12 23.59 35.27
CA SER A 209 -21.96 23.83 36.13
C SER A 209 -21.85 25.28 36.62
N ASP A 210 -22.23 26.24 35.79
CA ASP A 210 -22.24 27.68 36.08
C ASP A 210 -23.52 28.16 36.76
N GLY A 211 -24.51 27.28 36.98
CA GLY A 211 -25.79 27.65 37.59
C GLY A 211 -26.80 28.33 36.64
N SER A 212 -26.46 28.55 35.36
CA SER A 212 -27.26 29.41 34.46
C SER A 212 -28.42 28.69 33.75
N VAL A 213 -28.30 27.38 33.54
CA VAL A 213 -29.29 26.53 32.86
C VAL A 213 -29.92 25.56 33.85
N ILE A 214 -31.25 25.59 33.97
CA ILE A 214 -32.00 24.73 34.90
C ILE A 214 -33.01 23.90 34.13
N VAL A 215 -33.05 22.58 34.39
CA VAL A 215 -34.00 21.66 33.75
C VAL A 215 -34.94 21.03 34.75
N GLY A 216 -36.16 20.72 34.31
CA GLY A 216 -37.18 20.17 35.20
C GLY A 216 -38.49 19.84 34.52
N VAL A 217 -39.54 19.70 35.33
CA VAL A 217 -40.91 19.42 34.86
C VAL A 217 -41.90 20.46 35.36
N THR A 218 -42.90 20.77 34.54
CA THR A 218 -43.99 21.70 34.89
C THR A 218 -44.96 21.12 35.92
N HIS A 219 -45.06 19.79 36.02
CA HIS A 219 -45.93 19.11 36.98
C HIS A 219 -45.21 17.91 37.61
N ARG A 220 -45.09 17.91 38.95
CA ARG A 220 -44.53 16.78 39.73
C ARG A 220 -45.39 15.52 39.68
N ASN A 221 -46.69 15.63 39.34
CA ASN A 221 -47.51 14.45 39.08
C ASN A 221 -47.33 14.02 37.63
N LEU A 222 -46.40 13.09 37.45
CA LEU A 222 -45.92 12.60 36.15
C LEU A 222 -46.98 11.77 35.39
N THR A 223 -48.12 11.45 36.02
CA THR A 223 -49.26 10.80 35.36
C THR A 223 -50.23 11.79 34.70
N SER A 224 -50.04 13.10 34.91
CA SER A 224 -50.81 14.12 34.19
C SER A 224 -50.25 14.27 32.78
N SER A 225 -51.10 14.18 31.76
CA SER A 225 -50.77 14.51 30.36
C SER A 225 -50.24 15.95 30.16
N ASN A 226 -50.22 16.75 31.23
CA ASN A 226 -49.83 18.15 31.26
C ASN A 226 -48.40 18.36 31.82
N ALA A 227 -47.68 17.29 32.23
CA ALA A 227 -46.29 17.40 32.65
C ALA A 227 -45.39 17.59 31.41
N GLN A 228 -44.77 18.76 31.31
CA GLN A 228 -43.82 19.11 30.25
C GLN A 228 -42.41 19.22 30.83
N ALA A 229 -41.44 18.64 30.15
CA ALA A 229 -40.04 18.92 30.37
C ALA A 229 -39.75 20.38 30.00
N PHE A 230 -38.96 21.06 30.81
CA PHE A 230 -38.50 22.41 30.53
C PHE A 230 -36.99 22.54 30.67
N ARG A 231 -36.43 23.47 29.90
CA ARG A 231 -35.12 24.09 30.08
C ARG A 231 -35.35 25.57 30.36
N TRP A 232 -34.72 26.12 31.38
CA TRP A 232 -34.91 27.49 31.83
C TRP A 232 -33.56 28.21 31.90
N THR A 233 -33.53 29.46 31.44
CA THR A 233 -32.42 30.38 31.68
C THR A 233 -32.96 31.70 32.23
N GLN A 234 -32.11 32.47 32.90
CA GLN A 234 -32.50 33.78 33.40
C GLN A 234 -32.74 34.81 32.29
N GLU A 235 -32.04 34.68 31.17
CA GLU A 235 -32.14 35.61 30.03
C GLU A 235 -33.39 35.38 29.18
N THR A 236 -33.69 34.10 28.87
CA THR A 236 -34.73 33.75 27.89
C THR A 236 -35.98 33.12 28.52
N GLY A 237 -35.96 32.82 29.82
CA GLY A 237 -37.09 32.20 30.52
C GLY A 237 -37.26 30.72 30.18
N VAL A 238 -38.51 30.25 30.18
CA VAL A 238 -38.85 28.83 30.01
C VAL A 238 -38.91 28.42 28.53
N GLN A 239 -38.13 27.42 28.17
CA GLN A 239 -38.26 26.64 26.94
C GLN A 239 -38.88 25.27 27.26
N TYR A 240 -40.02 24.96 26.65
CA TYR A 240 -40.64 23.63 26.79
C TYR A 240 -40.04 22.65 25.79
N LEU A 241 -39.57 21.49 26.28
CA LEU A 241 -38.88 20.48 25.46
C LEU A 241 -39.81 19.36 24.97
N GLY A 242 -40.95 19.16 25.63
CA GLY A 242 -41.94 18.14 25.26
C GLY A 242 -42.75 17.63 26.44
N ALA A 243 -43.91 17.02 26.18
CA ALA A 243 -44.73 16.37 27.21
C ALA A 243 -44.25 14.94 27.50
N GLN A 244 -44.54 14.41 28.69
CA GLN A 244 -44.19 13.02 29.10
C GLN A 244 -42.68 12.71 29.22
N PHE A 245 -41.82 13.73 29.15
CA PHE A 245 -40.39 13.60 29.39
C PHE A 245 -40.02 14.13 30.77
N VAL A 246 -39.10 13.45 31.44
CA VAL A 246 -38.53 13.88 32.72
C VAL A 246 -37.03 14.02 32.59
N PRO A 247 -36.52 15.26 32.53
CA PRO A 247 -35.08 15.49 32.59
C PRO A 247 -34.58 15.19 34.00
N THR A 248 -33.45 14.50 34.07
CA THR A 248 -32.78 14.10 35.32
C THR A 248 -31.41 14.73 35.47
N ALA A 249 -30.73 15.03 34.36
CA ALA A 249 -29.42 15.68 34.34
C ALA A 249 -29.24 16.60 33.12
N VAL A 250 -28.24 17.46 33.20
CA VAL A 250 -27.84 18.43 32.16
C VAL A 250 -26.32 18.55 32.15
N SER A 251 -25.71 18.74 30.96
CA SER A 251 -24.26 18.94 30.79
C SER A 251 -23.76 20.25 31.42
N ALA A 252 -22.44 20.40 31.50
CA ALA A 252 -21.80 21.53 32.19
C ALA A 252 -22.14 22.89 31.55
N ASP A 253 -22.24 22.92 30.23
CA ASP A 253 -22.61 24.08 29.40
C ASP A 253 -24.13 24.25 29.22
N GLY A 254 -24.93 23.30 29.69
CA GLY A 254 -26.38 23.33 29.54
C GLY A 254 -26.92 22.99 28.15
N SER A 255 -26.10 22.46 27.24
CA SER A 255 -26.49 22.15 25.85
C SER A 255 -27.13 20.76 25.70
N VAL A 256 -26.74 19.79 26.53
CA VAL A 256 -27.25 18.41 26.52
C VAL A 256 -28.13 18.16 27.74
N VAL A 257 -29.37 17.70 27.52
CA VAL A 257 -30.30 17.32 28.59
C VAL A 257 -30.65 15.85 28.47
N VAL A 258 -30.55 15.11 29.56
CA VAL A 258 -30.85 13.66 29.57
C VAL A 258 -31.94 13.34 30.56
N GLY A 259 -32.61 12.21 30.33
CA GLY A 259 -33.69 11.78 31.21
C GLY A 259 -34.38 10.56 30.67
N TYR A 260 -35.68 10.47 30.96
CA TYR A 260 -36.51 9.39 30.46
C TYR A 260 -37.94 9.84 30.16
N SER A 261 -38.60 9.14 29.24
CA SER A 261 -40.01 9.34 28.90
C SER A 261 -40.90 8.37 29.68
N PHE A 262 -42.18 8.73 29.86
CA PHE A 262 -43.23 7.82 30.31
C PHE A 262 -44.22 7.61 29.16
N THR A 263 -44.01 6.56 28.37
CA THR A 263 -44.97 6.09 27.37
C THR A 263 -46.04 5.24 28.09
N ASN A 264 -47.33 5.55 27.90
CA ASN A 264 -48.41 5.13 28.81
C ASN A 264 -48.65 3.60 28.94
N ALA A 265 -49.37 3.24 30.02
CA ALA A 265 -50.06 1.98 30.35
C ALA A 265 -49.25 0.67 30.54
N LEU A 266 -48.05 0.52 29.96
CA LEU A 266 -47.27 -0.73 30.01
C LEU A 266 -45.90 -0.64 30.70
N ASN A 267 -45.56 0.47 31.37
CA ASN A 267 -44.25 0.71 31.99
C ASN A 267 -43.07 0.55 31.01
N GLN A 268 -43.07 1.30 29.90
CA GLN A 268 -42.03 1.24 28.86
C GLN A 268 -41.18 2.51 28.80
N ASP A 269 -40.68 2.98 29.94
CA ASP A 269 -39.86 4.19 30.00
C ASP A 269 -38.67 4.10 29.03
N ARG A 270 -38.34 5.19 28.33
CA ARG A 270 -37.21 5.26 27.39
C ARG A 270 -36.27 6.37 27.79
N ALA A 271 -34.98 6.04 27.97
CA ALA A 271 -33.95 7.03 28.17
C ALA A 271 -33.83 7.91 26.93
N PHE A 272 -33.67 9.22 27.14
CA PHE A 272 -33.50 10.18 26.05
C PHE A 272 -32.26 11.06 26.27
N ARG A 273 -31.77 11.59 25.15
CA ARG A 273 -30.81 12.69 25.04
C ARG A 273 -31.47 13.79 24.21
N TRP A 274 -31.40 15.02 24.70
CA TRP A 274 -31.91 16.21 24.02
C TRP A 274 -30.79 17.19 23.76
N THR A 275 -30.77 17.75 22.56
CA THR A 275 -30.00 18.94 22.20
C THR A 275 -30.90 19.93 21.49
N GLN A 276 -30.49 21.19 21.43
CA GLN A 276 -31.25 22.22 20.70
C GLN A 276 -31.35 21.91 19.20
N GLU A 277 -30.29 21.34 18.63
CA GLU A 277 -30.22 20.98 17.21
C GLU A 277 -31.09 19.77 16.86
N THR A 278 -30.96 18.68 17.63
CA THR A 278 -31.56 17.39 17.24
C THR A 278 -32.90 17.09 17.92
N GLY A 279 -33.31 17.92 18.89
CA GLY A 279 -34.51 17.68 19.69
C GLY A 279 -34.40 16.46 20.61
N MET A 280 -35.54 15.86 20.99
CA MET A 280 -35.57 14.67 21.85
C MET A 280 -35.23 13.41 21.04
N ARG A 281 -34.14 12.72 21.38
CA ARG A 281 -33.77 11.42 20.80
C ARG A 281 -33.73 10.34 21.88
N GLU A 282 -34.37 9.20 21.63
CA GLU A 282 -34.22 8.01 22.48
C GLU A 282 -32.84 7.39 22.29
N ILE A 283 -32.21 6.92 23.38
CA ILE A 283 -30.86 6.31 23.34
C ILE A 283 -30.87 4.77 23.46
N GLY A 284 -32.06 4.16 23.34
CA GLY A 284 -32.26 2.71 23.31
C GLY A 284 -32.39 2.03 24.68
N THR A 285 -32.29 0.70 24.69
CA THR A 285 -32.31 -0.18 25.87
C THR A 285 -31.23 -1.27 25.71
N LEU A 286 -30.95 -2.05 26.76
CA LEU A 286 -30.10 -3.25 26.73
C LEU A 286 -30.80 -4.50 26.14
N GLY A 287 -31.75 -4.29 25.22
CA GLY A 287 -32.59 -5.36 24.65
C GLY A 287 -33.86 -5.67 25.44
N GLY A 288 -34.09 -5.01 26.58
CA GLY A 288 -35.33 -5.09 27.35
C GLY A 288 -36.33 -3.97 27.01
N ASN A 289 -37.33 -3.81 27.88
CA ASN A 289 -38.49 -2.94 27.65
C ASN A 289 -38.41 -1.56 28.32
N THR A 290 -37.35 -1.25 29.05
CA THR A 290 -37.24 0.00 29.81
C THR A 290 -35.80 0.50 29.87
N SER A 291 -35.62 1.82 29.83
CA SER A 291 -34.36 2.50 30.14
C SER A 291 -34.61 3.86 30.78
N ARG A 292 -33.70 4.29 31.67
CA ARG A 292 -33.70 5.61 32.29
C ARG A 292 -32.29 6.15 32.44
N ALA A 293 -32.03 7.35 31.93
CA ALA A 293 -30.78 8.08 32.18
C ALA A 293 -30.88 8.87 33.50
N TYR A 294 -29.80 8.88 34.28
CA TYR A 294 -29.72 9.59 35.57
C TYR A 294 -28.59 10.62 35.64
N ALA A 295 -27.52 10.45 34.87
CA ALA A 295 -26.40 11.39 34.84
C ALA A 295 -25.76 11.45 33.44
N VAL A 296 -25.09 12.57 33.17
CA VAL A 296 -24.37 12.86 31.94
C VAL A 296 -23.02 13.53 32.28
N SER A 297 -21.97 13.25 31.50
CA SER A 297 -20.65 13.90 31.61
C SER A 297 -20.71 15.40 31.28
N ALA A 298 -19.63 16.13 31.58
CA ALA A 298 -19.59 17.59 31.43
C ALA A 298 -19.77 18.05 29.98
N ASP A 299 -19.20 17.31 29.04
CA ASP A 299 -19.26 17.48 27.58
C ASP A 299 -20.55 16.91 26.95
N GLY A 300 -21.35 16.14 27.69
CA GLY A 300 -22.56 15.52 27.15
C GLY A 300 -22.35 14.22 26.36
N SER A 301 -21.13 13.69 26.30
CA SER A 301 -20.78 12.50 25.50
C SER A 301 -21.12 11.18 26.21
N VAL A 302 -21.03 11.11 27.54
CA VAL A 302 -21.28 9.87 28.30
C VAL A 302 -22.53 10.00 29.16
N ILE A 303 -23.47 9.06 29.01
CA ILE A 303 -24.73 8.99 29.75
C ILE A 303 -24.79 7.69 30.54
N VAL A 304 -25.18 7.75 31.81
CA VAL A 304 -25.34 6.57 32.65
C VAL A 304 -26.72 6.46 33.25
N GLY A 305 -27.14 5.23 33.53
CA GLY A 305 -28.49 4.98 34.01
C GLY A 305 -28.79 3.52 34.34
N GLU A 306 -30.06 3.15 34.23
CA GLU A 306 -30.55 1.77 34.35
C GLU A 306 -31.37 1.37 33.11
N SER A 307 -31.27 0.11 32.71
CA SER A 307 -32.08 -0.46 31.63
C SER A 307 -32.41 -1.91 31.97
N THR A 308 -33.54 -2.40 31.46
CA THR A 308 -33.78 -3.85 31.43
C THR A 308 -33.02 -4.47 30.27
N ASN A 309 -32.38 -5.62 30.50
CA ASN A 309 -31.76 -6.44 29.46
C ASN A 309 -32.80 -7.37 28.79
N ALA A 310 -32.39 -8.15 27.80
CA ALA A 310 -33.26 -9.11 27.10
C ALA A 310 -33.91 -10.17 28.03
N ALA A 311 -33.27 -10.49 29.16
CA ALA A 311 -33.81 -11.38 30.19
C ALA A 311 -34.81 -10.67 31.13
N GLY A 312 -35.04 -9.37 30.96
CA GLY A 312 -35.92 -8.56 31.79
C GLY A 312 -35.31 -8.12 33.12
N GLU A 313 -34.00 -8.31 33.30
CA GLU A 313 -33.31 -7.96 34.53
C GLU A 313 -32.84 -6.50 34.49
N LEU A 314 -32.94 -5.80 35.62
CA LEU A 314 -32.48 -4.42 35.73
C LEU A 314 -30.94 -4.37 35.82
N ARG A 315 -30.34 -3.57 34.95
CA ARG A 315 -28.89 -3.44 34.80
C ARG A 315 -28.48 -1.98 34.67
N ALA A 316 -27.33 -1.64 35.27
CA ALA A 316 -26.72 -0.35 35.04
C ALA A 316 -26.13 -0.31 33.63
N PHE A 317 -26.36 0.80 32.90
CA PHE A 317 -25.75 1.00 31.60
C PHE A 317 -24.81 2.20 31.59
N ARG A 318 -23.86 2.15 30.66
CA ARG A 318 -23.09 3.29 30.16
C ARG A 318 -23.39 3.45 28.67
N TRP A 319 -23.73 4.65 28.25
CA TRP A 319 -23.96 5.01 26.86
C TRP A 319 -22.93 6.08 26.51
N VAL A 320 -22.27 5.92 25.37
CA VAL A 320 -21.31 6.88 24.84
C VAL A 320 -21.92 7.39 23.53
N LEU A 321 -21.87 8.69 23.34
CA LEU A 321 -22.18 9.32 22.07
C LEU A 321 -21.16 8.79 21.08
N GLN A 322 -21.63 7.99 20.14
CA GLN A 322 -20.88 7.74 18.93
C GLN A 322 -21.31 8.83 17.97
N LEU A 323 -20.40 9.75 17.67
CA LEU A 323 -20.49 10.55 16.47
C LEU A 323 -20.39 9.60 15.27
N ASP A 324 -20.87 10.03 14.11
CA ASP A 324 -20.73 9.22 12.90
C ASP A 324 -19.24 8.96 12.68
N PRO A 325 -18.79 7.75 12.29
CA PRO A 325 -17.39 7.52 11.94
C PRO A 325 -16.83 8.49 10.89
N SER A 326 -17.71 9.12 10.10
CA SER A 326 -17.36 10.19 9.16
C SER A 326 -17.22 11.60 9.79
N GLU A 327 -17.58 11.78 11.06
CA GLU A 327 -17.48 13.04 11.81
C GLU A 327 -16.51 12.96 13.01
N ASP A 328 -16.10 11.77 13.45
CA ASP A 328 -15.21 11.50 14.58
C ASP A 328 -14.51 10.16 14.35
N CYS A 329 -13.51 10.19 13.48
CA CYS A 329 -12.80 9.00 13.02
C CYS A 329 -12.02 8.29 14.15
N ASN A 330 -11.49 9.07 15.11
CA ASN A 330 -10.70 8.55 16.24
C ASN A 330 -11.56 8.13 17.46
N ASN A 331 -12.89 8.32 17.37
CA ASN A 331 -13.89 7.96 18.37
C ASN A 331 -13.66 8.58 19.75
N ASN A 332 -13.03 9.77 19.81
CA ASN A 332 -12.76 10.47 21.05
C ASN A 332 -13.94 11.36 21.51
N CYS A 333 -15.03 11.38 20.74
CA CYS A 333 -16.26 12.15 20.96
C CYS A 333 -16.11 13.67 20.74
N ILE A 334 -15.04 14.11 20.08
CA ILE A 334 -14.86 15.44 19.51
C ILE A 334 -14.98 15.26 17.99
N ALA A 335 -15.67 16.19 17.33
CA ALA A 335 -15.76 16.12 15.87
C ALA A 335 -14.41 16.51 15.24
N ASP A 336 -14.00 15.81 14.18
CA ASP A 336 -12.69 15.99 13.54
C ASP A 336 -12.44 17.46 13.14
N ASP A 337 -13.44 18.13 12.57
CA ASP A 337 -13.41 19.58 12.23
C ASP A 337 -13.02 20.49 13.43
N LEU A 338 -13.46 20.14 14.64
CA LEU A 338 -13.16 20.90 15.85
C LEU A 338 -11.74 20.61 16.35
N GLU A 339 -11.25 19.39 16.14
CA GLU A 339 -9.88 19.01 16.47
C GLU A 339 -8.89 19.75 15.58
N ILE A 340 -9.09 19.70 14.26
CA ILE A 340 -8.28 20.41 13.25
C ILE A 340 -8.25 21.92 13.52
N LEU A 341 -9.40 22.51 13.86
CA LEU A 341 -9.47 23.93 14.22
C LEU A 341 -8.63 24.27 15.47
N SER A 342 -8.54 23.34 16.41
CA SER A 342 -7.81 23.51 17.67
C SER A 342 -6.32 23.18 17.56
N ASP A 343 -5.98 22.23 16.69
CA ASP A 343 -4.63 21.78 16.40
C ASP A 343 -4.48 21.50 14.90
N PRO A 344 -4.05 22.51 14.11
CA PRO A 344 -3.83 22.36 12.67
C PRO A 344 -2.70 21.39 12.30
N SER A 345 -1.95 20.85 13.27
CA SER A 345 -0.92 19.83 12.99
C SER A 345 -1.49 18.42 12.79
N LEU A 346 -2.80 18.27 13.00
CA LEU A 346 -3.53 17.03 12.75
C LEU A 346 -3.96 16.86 11.28
N ASP A 347 -3.85 17.91 10.45
CA ASP A 347 -4.24 17.96 9.03
C ASP A 347 -3.10 18.63 8.25
N LEU A 348 -2.01 17.90 7.99
CA LEU A 348 -0.80 18.48 7.41
C LEU A 348 -0.94 18.77 5.91
N ASP A 349 -1.75 17.98 5.21
CA ASP A 349 -2.02 18.17 3.77
C ASP A 349 -3.12 19.23 3.50
N GLY A 350 -3.90 19.60 4.52
CA GLY A 350 -4.91 20.64 4.49
C GLY A 350 -6.20 20.20 3.80
N ASN A 351 -6.46 18.90 3.70
CA ASN A 351 -7.63 18.33 3.03
C ASN A 351 -8.90 18.35 3.91
N GLY A 352 -8.76 18.68 5.19
CA GLY A 352 -9.86 18.76 6.16
C GLY A 352 -10.18 17.43 6.85
N LEU A 353 -9.33 16.42 6.70
CA LEU A 353 -9.33 15.17 7.45
C LEU A 353 -8.15 15.16 8.42
N ILE A 354 -8.23 14.33 9.45
CA ILE A 354 -7.09 14.12 10.34
C ILE A 354 -6.17 13.06 9.72
N ASP A 355 -4.90 13.37 9.51
CA ASP A 355 -3.90 12.49 8.88
C ASP A 355 -3.88 11.10 9.54
N ALA A 356 -3.91 11.05 10.88
CA ALA A 356 -3.91 9.80 11.64
C ALA A 356 -5.14 8.92 11.36
N CYS A 357 -6.25 9.51 10.95
CA CYS A 357 -7.45 8.79 10.56
C CYS A 357 -7.42 8.32 9.12
N GLU A 358 -6.76 9.07 8.24
CA GLU A 358 -6.47 8.63 6.87
C GLU A 358 -5.56 7.42 6.91
N ILE A 359 -4.47 7.47 7.68
CA ILE A 359 -3.56 6.33 7.90
C ILE A 359 -4.30 5.13 8.53
N ALA A 360 -5.22 5.38 9.47
CA ALA A 360 -6.00 4.30 10.06
C ALA A 360 -7.01 3.67 9.08
N ALA A 361 -7.51 4.43 8.12
CA ALA A 361 -8.41 3.96 7.07
C ALA A 361 -7.66 3.25 5.94
N ASP A 362 -6.47 3.76 5.61
CA ASP A 362 -5.57 3.26 4.59
C ASP A 362 -4.11 3.34 5.09
N PRO A 363 -3.61 2.27 5.71
CA PRO A 363 -2.24 2.22 6.21
C PRO A 363 -1.17 2.32 5.12
N SER A 364 -1.54 2.20 3.83
CA SER A 364 -0.60 2.38 2.72
C SER A 364 -0.13 3.83 2.57
N LEU A 365 -0.86 4.79 3.15
CA LEU A 365 -0.55 6.22 3.12
C LEU A 365 0.57 6.66 4.09
N ASP A 366 1.04 5.76 4.96
CA ASP A 366 2.19 5.93 5.88
C ASP A 366 2.96 4.61 5.91
N CYS A 367 3.55 4.28 4.78
CA CYS A 367 4.20 2.99 4.57
C CYS A 367 5.42 2.79 5.48
N ASN A 368 6.12 3.86 5.88
CA ASN A 368 7.25 3.81 6.81
C ASN A 368 6.82 3.81 8.30
N ASN A 369 5.51 3.96 8.57
CA ASN A 369 4.88 3.98 9.89
C ASN A 369 5.44 5.04 10.85
N ASN A 370 5.83 6.19 10.31
CA ASN A 370 6.37 7.30 11.11
C ASN A 370 5.27 8.23 11.65
N GLY A 371 4.03 8.06 11.20
CA GLY A 371 2.85 8.83 11.60
C GLY A 371 2.61 10.11 10.79
N ILE A 372 3.26 10.26 9.64
CA ILE A 372 3.09 11.35 8.67
C ILE A 372 2.67 10.71 7.34
N LEU A 373 1.77 11.36 6.60
CA LEU A 373 1.39 10.87 5.28
C LEU A 373 2.58 10.96 4.31
N ASP A 374 2.79 9.92 3.52
CA ASP A 374 3.86 9.85 2.51
C ASP A 374 3.80 11.05 1.55
N SER A 375 2.58 11.46 1.17
CA SER A 375 2.33 12.63 0.31
C SER A 375 2.84 13.94 0.92
N VAL A 376 2.79 14.07 2.25
CA VAL A 376 3.30 15.24 2.99
C VAL A 376 4.83 15.20 3.05
N GLU A 377 5.41 14.01 3.21
CA GLU A 377 6.86 13.82 3.18
C GLU A 377 7.44 14.17 1.81
N ILE A 378 6.83 13.65 0.73
CA ILE A 378 7.21 13.95 -0.66
C ILE A 378 7.04 15.44 -0.97
N ALA A 379 5.97 16.07 -0.49
CA ALA A 379 5.78 17.51 -0.66
C ALA A 379 6.86 18.34 0.07
N ALA A 380 7.39 17.83 1.18
CA ALA A 380 8.46 18.48 1.94
C ALA A 380 9.85 18.23 1.32
N ASP A 381 10.09 17.03 0.82
CA ASP A 381 11.33 16.62 0.14
C ASP A 381 11.02 15.74 -1.09
N PRO A 382 10.91 16.35 -2.29
CA PRO A 382 10.65 15.61 -3.52
C PRO A 382 11.75 14.62 -3.92
N SER A 383 12.89 14.59 -3.24
CA SER A 383 13.93 13.59 -3.49
C SER A 383 13.65 12.23 -2.86
N LEU A 384 12.58 12.11 -2.06
CA LEU A 384 12.11 10.86 -1.47
C LEU A 384 11.17 10.05 -2.38
N ASP A 385 10.82 10.60 -3.55
CA ASP A 385 10.00 9.98 -4.61
C ASP A 385 10.69 10.30 -5.94
N CYS A 386 11.76 9.57 -6.24
CA CYS A 386 12.64 9.90 -7.35
C CYS A 386 11.94 9.69 -8.72
N ASN A 387 11.02 8.73 -8.78
CA ASN A 387 10.30 8.30 -9.97
C ASN A 387 8.99 9.10 -10.18
N GLY A 388 8.56 9.87 -9.16
CA GLY A 388 7.39 10.74 -9.19
C GLY A 388 6.07 9.98 -9.17
N ASN A 389 6.06 8.75 -8.65
CA ASN A 389 4.88 7.89 -8.63
C ASN A 389 3.95 8.19 -7.43
N GLY A 390 4.38 9.03 -6.50
CA GLY A 390 3.62 9.43 -5.31
C GLY A 390 3.76 8.48 -4.11
N ILE A 391 4.70 7.54 -4.15
CA ILE A 391 5.09 6.61 -3.08
C ILE A 391 6.53 6.97 -2.66
N LEU A 392 6.87 6.79 -1.39
CA LEU A 392 8.25 6.98 -0.93
C LEU A 392 9.14 5.85 -1.45
N ASP A 393 10.33 6.19 -1.96
CA ASP A 393 11.33 5.25 -2.46
C ASP A 393 11.63 4.15 -1.40
N GLU A 394 11.69 4.52 -0.11
CA GLU A 394 11.96 3.57 0.98
C GLU A 394 10.84 2.55 1.22
N CYS A 395 9.62 2.88 0.81
CA CYS A 395 8.48 1.99 0.90
C CYS A 395 8.42 1.06 -0.29
N GLU A 396 8.80 1.54 -1.47
CA GLU A 396 8.99 0.71 -2.64
C GLU A 396 10.07 -0.35 -2.40
N LEU A 397 11.17 0.03 -1.74
CA LEU A 397 12.21 -0.88 -1.27
C LEU A 397 11.73 -1.92 -0.25
N ALA A 398 10.66 -1.64 0.51
CA ALA A 398 10.11 -2.52 1.53
C ALA A 398 9.05 -3.53 1.02
N ILE A 399 8.45 -3.28 -0.17
CA ILE A 399 7.29 -4.00 -0.71
C ILE A 399 7.67 -5.14 -1.70
N SER A 400 8.93 -5.19 -2.15
CA SER A 400 9.39 -6.02 -3.30
C SER A 400 9.22 -7.55 -3.20
N ALA A 401 8.77 -8.13 -2.08
CA ALA A 401 8.83 -9.58 -1.90
C ALA A 401 7.54 -10.37 -2.11
N VAL A 402 6.32 -9.81 -2.21
CA VAL A 402 5.09 -10.68 -2.26
C VAL A 402 4.24 -10.39 -3.49
N LEU A 403 3.88 -11.43 -4.24
CA LEU A 403 3.17 -11.33 -5.52
C LEU A 403 1.93 -12.21 -5.52
N ASP A 404 0.76 -11.67 -5.85
CA ASP A 404 -0.42 -12.49 -6.15
C ASP A 404 -0.54 -12.65 -7.66
N VAL A 405 -0.39 -13.89 -8.15
CA VAL A 405 -0.50 -14.21 -9.57
C VAL A 405 -1.69 -15.13 -9.77
N VAL A 406 -2.66 -14.71 -10.59
CA VAL A 406 -3.77 -15.56 -11.01
C VAL A 406 -3.62 -15.90 -12.47
N VAL A 407 -3.32 -17.17 -12.77
CA VAL A 407 -3.27 -17.68 -14.13
C VAL A 407 -4.66 -18.18 -14.51
N ILE A 408 -5.23 -17.60 -15.57
CA ILE A 408 -6.49 -18.08 -16.16
C ILE A 408 -6.21 -18.75 -17.50
N PHE A 409 -6.66 -20.00 -17.62
CA PHE A 409 -6.47 -20.83 -18.80
C PHE A 409 -7.72 -20.89 -19.64
N ASP A 410 -7.50 -20.73 -20.95
CA ASP A 410 -8.35 -21.34 -21.96
C ASP A 410 -8.30 -22.87 -21.83
N THR A 411 -9.46 -23.48 -21.65
CA THR A 411 -9.61 -24.94 -21.48
C THR A 411 -10.35 -25.61 -22.63
N SER A 412 -10.46 -24.91 -23.76
CA SER A 412 -11.22 -25.34 -24.92
C SER A 412 -10.61 -26.55 -25.62
N GLY A 413 -11.30 -27.03 -26.66
CA GLY A 413 -10.89 -28.17 -27.45
C GLY A 413 -9.50 -28.02 -28.09
N SER A 414 -9.14 -26.80 -28.50
CA SER A 414 -7.89 -26.46 -29.19
C SER A 414 -6.67 -26.58 -28.29
N MET A 415 -6.84 -26.40 -26.98
CA MET A 415 -5.73 -26.39 -26.02
C MET A 415 -5.40 -27.79 -25.44
N ASN A 416 -6.09 -28.85 -25.89
CA ASN A 416 -5.99 -30.19 -25.30
C ASN A 416 -4.65 -30.90 -25.53
N ASP A 417 -4.00 -30.66 -26.67
CA ASP A 417 -2.68 -31.22 -27.00
C ASP A 417 -1.55 -30.55 -26.22
N ASP A 418 -1.72 -29.29 -25.83
CA ASP A 418 -0.74 -28.53 -25.03
C ASP A 418 -0.98 -28.62 -23.52
N ALA A 419 -2.12 -29.17 -23.09
CA ALA A 419 -2.53 -29.21 -21.69
C ALA A 419 -1.51 -29.84 -20.72
N ALA A 420 -0.75 -30.84 -21.17
CA ALA A 420 0.29 -31.46 -20.34
C ALA A 420 1.51 -30.55 -20.15
N VAL A 421 1.91 -29.86 -21.23
CA VAL A 421 3.05 -28.93 -21.28
C VAL A 421 2.71 -27.67 -20.50
N LEU A 422 1.57 -27.04 -20.79
CA LEU A 422 1.07 -25.86 -20.07
C LEU A 422 1.02 -26.07 -18.56
N CYS A 423 0.54 -27.24 -18.13
CA CYS A 423 0.50 -27.57 -16.71
C CYS A 423 1.88 -27.79 -16.09
N ALA A 424 2.85 -28.33 -16.84
CA ALA A 424 4.21 -28.49 -16.35
C ALA A 424 4.90 -27.12 -16.21
N SER A 425 4.79 -26.27 -17.23
CA SER A 425 5.39 -24.93 -17.29
C SER A 425 4.83 -24.01 -16.21
N VAL A 426 3.50 -23.87 -16.11
CA VAL A 426 2.90 -22.96 -15.10
C VAL A 426 3.13 -23.45 -13.67
N SER A 427 3.29 -24.77 -13.45
CA SER A 427 3.67 -25.28 -12.12
C SER A 427 5.12 -24.96 -11.73
N ALA A 428 5.98 -24.61 -12.70
CA ALA A 428 7.36 -24.18 -12.45
C ALA A 428 7.46 -22.67 -12.15
N LEU A 429 6.47 -21.88 -12.53
CA LEU A 429 6.45 -20.42 -12.36
C LEU A 429 6.64 -19.98 -10.91
N GLU A 430 6.05 -20.68 -9.94
CA GLU A 430 6.25 -20.38 -8.51
C GLU A 430 7.73 -20.47 -8.10
N ALA A 431 8.43 -21.50 -8.57
CA ALA A 431 9.83 -21.71 -8.24
C ALA A 431 10.75 -20.70 -8.94
N ASP A 432 10.40 -20.33 -10.16
CA ASP A 432 11.16 -19.38 -10.98
C ASP A 432 11.09 -17.96 -10.39
N LEU A 433 9.87 -17.47 -10.12
CA LEU A 433 9.66 -16.19 -9.42
C LEU A 433 10.30 -16.19 -8.03
N ALA A 434 10.24 -17.31 -7.30
CA ALA A 434 10.90 -17.41 -5.99
C ALA A 434 12.43 -17.35 -6.09
N SER A 435 13.02 -17.82 -7.20
CA SER A 435 14.47 -17.74 -7.43
C SER A 435 14.95 -16.29 -7.61
N LEU A 436 14.07 -15.42 -8.10
CA LEU A 436 14.30 -13.98 -8.27
C LEU A 436 14.04 -13.16 -7.00
N GLY A 437 13.70 -13.81 -5.89
CA GLY A 437 13.49 -13.16 -4.59
C GLY A 437 12.04 -12.80 -4.27
N PHE A 438 11.09 -13.13 -5.16
CA PHE A 438 9.66 -12.98 -4.87
C PHE A 438 9.13 -14.10 -3.94
N VAL A 439 7.99 -13.86 -3.34
CA VAL A 439 7.15 -14.79 -2.58
C VAL A 439 5.82 -14.84 -3.33
N PRO A 440 5.76 -15.64 -4.42
CA PRO A 440 4.58 -15.70 -5.26
C PRO A 440 3.49 -16.57 -4.63
N TYR A 441 2.25 -16.10 -4.71
CA TYR A 441 1.03 -16.86 -4.47
C TYR A 441 0.35 -17.09 -5.81
N VAL A 442 0.61 -18.24 -6.45
CA VAL A 442 0.08 -18.55 -7.77
C VAL A 442 -1.23 -19.34 -7.63
N THR A 443 -2.31 -18.78 -8.17
CA THR A 443 -3.60 -19.47 -8.30
C THR A 443 -3.91 -19.77 -9.75
N ILE A 444 -4.32 -20.99 -10.04
CA ILE A 444 -4.52 -21.47 -11.42
C ILE A 444 -5.99 -21.86 -11.64
N LEU A 445 -6.70 -21.11 -12.49
CA LEU A 445 -8.12 -21.27 -12.75
C LEU A 445 -8.40 -21.60 -14.23
N GLY A 446 -9.32 -22.53 -14.47
CA GLY A 446 -9.82 -22.81 -15.82
C GLY A 446 -11.05 -21.95 -16.16
N ILE A 447 -11.19 -21.56 -17.43
CA ILE A 447 -12.34 -20.80 -17.95
C ILE A 447 -13.42 -21.79 -18.45
N THR A 448 -14.03 -22.53 -17.53
CA THR A 448 -15.06 -23.54 -17.89
C THR A 448 -16.14 -23.73 -16.83
N GLU A 449 -17.31 -24.24 -17.26
CA GLU A 449 -18.45 -24.54 -16.41
C GLU A 449 -18.27 -25.82 -15.56
N ALA A 450 -17.34 -26.71 -15.90
CA ALA A 450 -17.10 -27.94 -15.13
C ALA A 450 -15.61 -28.31 -15.08
N PRO A 451 -15.03 -28.55 -13.89
CA PRO A 451 -13.68 -29.06 -13.79
C PRO A 451 -13.64 -30.50 -14.36
N GLY A 452 -12.84 -30.69 -15.40
CA GLY A 452 -12.71 -32.00 -16.03
C GLY A 452 -12.26 -31.91 -17.49
N GLY A 453 -10.95 -31.82 -17.68
CA GLY A 453 -10.26 -31.85 -18.97
C GLY A 453 -8.86 -32.45 -18.81
N PRO A 454 -7.97 -32.37 -19.80
CA PRO A 454 -6.58 -32.84 -19.69
C PRO A 454 -5.70 -32.00 -18.76
N PHE A 455 -6.15 -30.82 -18.33
CA PHE A 455 -5.43 -29.87 -17.47
C PHE A 455 -5.42 -30.31 -15.99
N SER A 456 -4.37 -31.05 -15.60
CA SER A 456 -4.25 -31.59 -14.24
C SER A 456 -3.82 -30.57 -13.17
N CYS A 457 -3.31 -29.41 -13.58
CA CYS A 457 -2.80 -28.33 -12.72
C CYS A 457 -3.88 -27.37 -12.20
N LEU A 458 -5.10 -27.41 -12.76
CA LEU A 458 -6.20 -26.53 -12.37
C LEU A 458 -6.54 -26.71 -10.88
N GLN A 459 -6.53 -25.61 -10.13
CA GLN A 459 -6.94 -25.58 -8.73
C GLN A 459 -8.45 -25.36 -8.58
N GLY A 460 -9.08 -24.74 -9.58
CA GLY A 460 -10.51 -24.48 -9.66
C GLY A 460 -10.94 -23.96 -11.03
N THR A 461 -12.15 -23.44 -11.13
CA THR A 461 -12.63 -22.69 -12.31
C THR A 461 -13.21 -21.36 -11.86
N VAL A 462 -13.24 -20.37 -12.76
CA VAL A 462 -13.83 -19.05 -12.48
C VAL A 462 -15.28 -19.19 -11.97
N LEU A 463 -16.06 -20.10 -12.56
CA LEU A 463 -17.41 -20.41 -12.11
C LEU A 463 -17.45 -20.98 -10.69
N GLN A 464 -16.52 -21.86 -10.33
CA GLN A 464 -16.50 -22.47 -9.00
C GLN A 464 -16.13 -21.48 -7.90
N GLU A 465 -15.19 -20.57 -8.20
CA GLU A 465 -14.71 -19.58 -7.24
C GLU A 465 -15.69 -18.41 -7.08
N PHE A 466 -16.28 -17.92 -8.18
CA PHE A 466 -17.04 -16.65 -8.16
C PHE A 466 -18.54 -16.80 -8.43
N GLY A 467 -18.98 -17.97 -8.89
CA GLY A 467 -20.40 -18.26 -9.14
C GLY A 467 -20.97 -17.65 -10.42
N ASP A 468 -20.13 -17.02 -11.25
CA ASP A 468 -20.50 -16.52 -12.58
C ASP A 468 -20.23 -17.57 -13.64
N SER A 469 -21.21 -17.80 -14.50
CA SER A 469 -21.01 -18.62 -15.69
C SER A 469 -20.18 -17.83 -16.69
N VAL A 470 -18.95 -18.27 -16.90
CA VAL A 470 -18.20 -17.98 -18.11
C VAL A 470 -18.49 -19.15 -19.06
N PRO A 471 -19.15 -18.93 -20.21
CA PRO A 471 -19.34 -19.95 -21.23
C PRO A 471 -17.99 -20.60 -21.56
N GLY A 472 -17.90 -21.91 -21.31
CA GLY A 472 -16.76 -22.74 -21.68
C GLY A 472 -17.33 -24.12 -21.91
N GLY A 473 -17.72 -24.38 -23.15
CA GLY A 473 -18.50 -25.57 -23.45
C GLY A 473 -17.61 -26.80 -23.64
N GLY A 474 -18.07 -27.93 -23.11
CA GLY A 474 -17.20 -29.07 -22.88
C GLY A 474 -16.59 -29.67 -24.17
N LEU A 475 -15.29 -29.96 -24.14
CA LEU A 475 -14.47 -30.85 -25.00
C LEU A 475 -14.60 -30.73 -26.55
N LEU A 476 -15.55 -29.98 -27.11
CA LEU A 476 -15.88 -29.97 -28.55
C LEU A 476 -16.35 -28.60 -29.08
N ASP A 477 -16.41 -27.54 -28.25
CA ASP A 477 -16.63 -26.18 -28.76
C ASP A 477 -15.41 -25.28 -28.49
N HIS A 478 -15.35 -24.24 -29.33
CA HIS A 478 -14.31 -23.23 -29.43
C HIS A 478 -14.72 -21.97 -28.64
N ASN A 479 -15.64 -22.07 -27.69
CA ASN A 479 -16.31 -20.90 -27.10
C ASN A 479 -15.82 -20.67 -25.67
N GLU A 480 -14.85 -19.76 -25.48
CA GLU A 480 -14.44 -19.27 -24.16
C GLU A 480 -14.40 -17.73 -24.09
N ASP A 481 -14.83 -17.17 -22.95
CA ASP A 481 -14.95 -15.72 -22.73
C ASP A 481 -13.82 -15.22 -21.79
N TRP A 482 -12.56 -15.30 -22.25
CA TRP A 482 -11.42 -14.95 -21.39
C TRP A 482 -11.40 -13.49 -20.96
N GLY A 483 -11.98 -12.57 -21.74
CA GLY A 483 -12.10 -11.17 -21.33
C GLY A 483 -13.06 -10.98 -20.15
N ASP A 484 -14.19 -11.69 -20.14
CA ASP A 484 -15.14 -11.63 -19.02
C ASP A 484 -14.57 -12.35 -17.79
N ALA A 485 -13.84 -13.46 -17.99
CA ALA A 485 -13.11 -14.14 -16.91
C ALA A 485 -12.08 -13.22 -16.25
N ALA A 486 -11.26 -12.51 -17.03
CA ALA A 486 -10.29 -11.55 -16.52
C ALA A 486 -10.96 -10.43 -15.71
N ALA A 487 -12.10 -9.90 -16.19
CA ALA A 487 -12.87 -8.89 -15.47
C ALA A 487 -13.39 -9.41 -14.11
N ILE A 488 -13.93 -10.63 -14.06
CA ILE A 488 -14.44 -11.25 -12.83
C ILE A 488 -13.31 -11.47 -11.82
N VAL A 489 -12.17 -12.00 -12.25
CA VAL A 489 -11.00 -12.23 -11.39
C VAL A 489 -10.47 -10.91 -10.86
N ALA A 490 -10.30 -9.90 -11.72
CA ALA A 490 -9.82 -8.58 -11.30
C ALA A 490 -10.71 -7.94 -10.21
N ASP A 491 -12.03 -8.08 -10.33
CA ASP A 491 -13.02 -7.48 -9.41
C ASP A 491 -13.19 -8.27 -8.10
N ARG A 492 -13.10 -9.60 -8.13
CA ARG A 492 -13.60 -10.45 -7.02
C ARG A 492 -12.59 -11.40 -6.43
N PHE A 493 -11.41 -11.57 -7.03
CA PHE A 493 -10.38 -12.43 -6.46
C PHE A 493 -9.96 -11.90 -5.07
N PRO A 494 -9.79 -12.76 -4.06
CA PRO A 494 -9.38 -12.35 -2.72
C PRO A 494 -7.88 -12.05 -2.68
N TRP A 495 -7.46 -10.96 -3.34
CA TRP A 495 -6.09 -10.48 -3.36
C TRP A 495 -5.57 -10.32 -1.92
N LEU A 496 -4.43 -10.93 -1.64
CA LEU A 496 -3.72 -10.87 -0.37
C LEU A 496 -2.85 -9.61 -0.29
N ASN A 497 -2.40 -9.10 -1.45
CA ASN A 497 -1.43 -8.01 -1.56
C ASN A 497 -1.82 -7.00 -2.66
N GLU A 498 -1.04 -5.93 -2.78
CA GLU A 498 -1.23 -4.88 -3.80
C GLU A 498 -0.58 -5.23 -5.15
N ASN A 499 0.39 -6.15 -5.16
CA ASN A 499 1.05 -6.63 -6.38
C ASN A 499 0.19 -7.72 -7.05
N ARG A 500 -0.77 -7.30 -7.86
CA ARG A 500 -1.82 -8.15 -8.44
C ARG A 500 -1.60 -8.37 -9.92
N ILE A 501 -1.29 -9.61 -10.29
CA ILE A 501 -1.08 -10.01 -11.69
C ILE A 501 -2.16 -11.00 -12.09
N ILE A 502 -2.75 -10.80 -13.26
CA ILE A 502 -3.48 -11.85 -13.98
C ILE A 502 -2.66 -12.25 -15.20
N VAL A 503 -2.46 -13.55 -15.40
CA VAL A 503 -1.88 -14.09 -16.65
C VAL A 503 -3.01 -14.74 -17.43
N VAL A 504 -3.26 -14.27 -18.65
CA VAL A 504 -4.28 -14.80 -19.55
C VAL A 504 -3.60 -15.59 -20.66
N ILE A 505 -3.97 -16.87 -20.81
CA ILE A 505 -3.42 -17.75 -21.84
C ILE A 505 -4.57 -18.31 -22.68
N SER A 506 -4.61 -17.97 -23.98
CA SER A 506 -5.63 -18.43 -24.92
C SER A 506 -5.12 -18.37 -26.36
N ASP A 507 -5.60 -19.27 -27.22
CA ASP A 507 -5.37 -19.24 -28.66
C ASP A 507 -6.55 -18.65 -29.46
N GLU A 508 -7.66 -18.29 -28.78
CA GLU A 508 -8.95 -17.89 -29.35
C GLU A 508 -9.39 -16.46 -28.95
N GLY A 509 -10.56 -16.04 -29.45
CA GLY A 509 -11.15 -14.72 -29.21
C GLY A 509 -11.53 -14.49 -27.73
N ALA A 510 -11.66 -13.22 -27.35
CA ALA A 510 -11.95 -12.79 -25.97
C ALA A 510 -13.42 -12.98 -25.55
N GLN A 511 -14.30 -13.20 -26.53
CA GLN A 511 -15.71 -13.46 -26.33
C GLN A 511 -16.28 -14.35 -27.45
N ASP A 512 -17.11 -15.32 -27.07
CA ASP A 512 -17.87 -16.23 -27.93
C ASP A 512 -17.04 -17.11 -28.89
N GLY A 513 -15.70 -17.12 -28.78
CA GLY A 513 -14.87 -18.11 -29.49
C GLY A 513 -14.70 -17.94 -31.00
N ASP A 514 -15.31 -16.90 -31.56
CA ASP A 514 -15.36 -16.65 -33.00
C ASP A 514 -14.17 -15.77 -33.46
N PRO A 515 -13.91 -15.65 -34.78
CA PRO A 515 -12.90 -14.72 -35.28
C PRO A 515 -13.27 -13.27 -34.95
N CYS A 516 -12.58 -12.71 -33.96
CA CYS A 516 -12.48 -11.30 -33.58
C CYS A 516 -13.48 -10.34 -34.20
N ASP A 517 -14.44 -9.90 -33.39
CA ASP A 517 -15.42 -8.90 -33.73
C ASP A 517 -15.54 -7.79 -32.65
N ALA A 518 -16.62 -7.02 -32.69
CA ALA A 518 -16.82 -5.89 -31.78
C ALA A 518 -17.13 -6.33 -30.34
N ALA A 519 -17.56 -7.57 -30.14
CA ALA A 519 -17.86 -8.17 -28.85
C ALA A 519 -16.57 -8.47 -28.09
N ASP A 520 -15.57 -9.08 -28.74
CA ASP A 520 -14.24 -9.31 -28.18
C ASP A 520 -13.59 -8.02 -27.66
N VAL A 521 -13.61 -6.97 -28.49
CA VAL A 521 -13.06 -5.65 -28.13
C VAL A 521 -13.82 -5.05 -26.94
N ALA A 522 -15.13 -5.26 -26.84
CA ALA A 522 -15.93 -4.77 -25.72
C ALA A 522 -15.61 -5.54 -24.42
N SER A 523 -15.43 -6.86 -24.51
CA SER A 523 -15.03 -7.74 -23.41
C SER A 523 -13.66 -7.32 -22.86
N VAL A 524 -12.66 -7.14 -23.73
CA VAL A 524 -11.32 -6.64 -23.34
C VAL A 524 -11.38 -5.26 -22.67
N ASN A 525 -12.13 -4.32 -23.24
CA ASN A 525 -12.27 -2.99 -22.64
C ASN A 525 -12.93 -3.02 -21.26
N ASN A 526 -13.87 -3.95 -21.04
CA ASN A 526 -14.49 -4.16 -19.74
C ASN A 526 -13.47 -4.72 -18.74
N ALA A 527 -12.69 -5.72 -19.14
CA ALA A 527 -11.61 -6.28 -18.33
C ALA A 527 -10.59 -5.21 -17.92
N ILE A 528 -10.14 -4.38 -18.86
CA ILE A 528 -9.24 -3.24 -18.59
C ILE A 528 -9.84 -2.31 -17.53
N ALA A 529 -11.12 -1.96 -17.65
CA ALA A 529 -11.76 -1.04 -16.70
C ALA A 529 -11.77 -1.61 -15.27
N PHE A 530 -12.09 -2.89 -15.09
CA PHE A 530 -12.06 -3.54 -13.77
C PHE A 530 -10.65 -3.73 -13.24
N ALA A 531 -9.70 -4.10 -14.10
CA ALA A 531 -8.31 -4.29 -13.74
C ALA A 531 -7.66 -2.98 -13.28
N VAL A 532 -7.81 -1.90 -14.05
CA VAL A 532 -7.33 -0.56 -13.67
C VAL A 532 -7.99 -0.06 -12.39
N GLN A 533 -9.31 -0.27 -12.25
CA GLN A 533 -10.03 0.12 -11.03
C GLN A 533 -9.51 -0.60 -9.77
N ASN A 534 -9.05 -1.83 -9.90
CA ASN A 534 -8.60 -2.67 -8.78
C ASN A 534 -7.07 -2.80 -8.71
N GLY A 535 -6.31 -1.99 -9.46
CA GLY A 535 -4.84 -2.02 -9.44
C GLY A 535 -4.23 -3.34 -9.91
N VAL A 536 -4.90 -4.05 -10.83
CA VAL A 536 -4.46 -5.34 -11.38
C VAL A 536 -3.79 -5.13 -12.73
N LYS A 537 -2.60 -5.70 -12.93
CA LYS A 537 -1.91 -5.72 -14.22
C LYS A 537 -2.16 -7.05 -14.91
N ILE A 538 -2.36 -7.03 -16.23
CA ILE A 538 -2.67 -8.24 -17.01
C ILE A 538 -1.52 -8.57 -17.95
N ILE A 539 -1.06 -9.82 -17.91
CA ILE A 539 -0.11 -10.38 -18.85
C ILE A 539 -0.86 -11.20 -19.89
N GLY A 540 -0.71 -10.83 -21.16
CA GLY A 540 -1.33 -11.53 -22.28
C GLY A 540 -0.38 -12.53 -22.91
N VAL A 541 -0.79 -13.80 -23.02
CA VAL A 541 -0.01 -14.84 -23.69
C VAL A 541 -0.83 -15.40 -24.85
N ALA A 542 -0.35 -15.18 -26.07
CA ALA A 542 -0.89 -15.81 -27.27
C ALA A 542 -0.02 -16.99 -27.71
N ALA A 543 -0.60 -18.00 -28.35
CA ALA A 543 0.12 -19.13 -28.92
C ALA A 543 0.53 -18.88 -30.39
N GLU A 544 1.63 -19.48 -30.84
CA GLU A 544 1.99 -19.50 -32.26
C GLU A 544 0.89 -20.17 -33.09
N GLY A 545 0.31 -19.40 -34.02
CA GLY A 545 -0.85 -19.82 -34.80
C GLY A 545 -2.12 -19.04 -34.49
N SER A 546 -2.17 -18.31 -33.37
CA SER A 546 -3.25 -17.36 -33.08
C SER A 546 -3.36 -16.29 -34.16
N SER A 547 -4.60 -15.87 -34.46
CA SER A 547 -4.84 -14.85 -35.48
C SER A 547 -4.23 -13.50 -35.08
N ALA A 548 -3.89 -12.67 -36.07
CA ALA A 548 -3.38 -11.31 -35.83
C ALA A 548 -4.33 -10.44 -34.98
N CYS A 549 -5.63 -10.75 -34.96
CA CYS A 549 -6.52 -10.05 -34.05
C CYS A 549 -6.40 -10.56 -32.60
N VAL A 550 -6.33 -11.87 -32.37
CA VAL A 550 -6.16 -12.41 -31.00
C VAL A 550 -4.88 -11.86 -30.37
N GLN A 551 -3.78 -11.80 -31.13
CA GLN A 551 -2.55 -11.14 -30.69
C GLN A 551 -2.77 -9.66 -30.35
N GLY A 552 -3.51 -8.93 -31.20
CA GLY A 552 -3.87 -7.53 -30.93
C GLY A 552 -4.78 -7.33 -29.71
N LEU A 553 -5.63 -8.30 -29.36
CA LEU A 553 -6.45 -8.27 -28.15
C LEU A 553 -5.61 -8.53 -26.89
N MET A 554 -4.64 -9.46 -26.96
CA MET A 554 -3.66 -9.72 -25.89
C MET A 554 -2.77 -8.49 -25.65
N GLU A 555 -2.32 -7.84 -26.72
CA GLU A 555 -1.62 -6.56 -26.65
C GLU A 555 -2.49 -5.48 -26.00
N GLN A 556 -3.74 -5.33 -26.46
CA GLN A 556 -4.66 -4.31 -25.96
C GLN A 556 -4.95 -4.46 -24.45
N ILE A 557 -5.22 -5.68 -23.97
CA ILE A 557 -5.52 -5.90 -22.55
C ILE A 557 -4.27 -5.68 -21.67
N ALA A 558 -3.10 -6.11 -22.14
CA ALA A 558 -1.86 -5.92 -21.41
C ALA A 558 -1.49 -4.45 -21.32
N GLU A 559 -1.38 -3.74 -22.45
CA GLU A 559 -1.03 -2.32 -22.46
C GLU A 559 -2.06 -1.47 -21.73
N GLY A 560 -3.35 -1.80 -21.87
CA GLY A 560 -4.45 -1.08 -21.20
C GLY A 560 -4.41 -1.15 -19.67
N THR A 561 -3.71 -2.13 -19.11
CA THR A 561 -3.57 -2.34 -17.66
C THR A 561 -2.15 -2.06 -17.14
N GLY A 562 -1.24 -1.58 -17.99
CA GLY A 562 0.18 -1.42 -17.64
C GLY A 562 0.93 -2.74 -17.50
N GLY A 563 0.41 -3.82 -18.09
CA GLY A 563 1.02 -5.13 -18.21
C GLY A 563 1.89 -5.30 -19.46
N ARG A 564 2.28 -6.55 -19.76
CA ARG A 564 3.07 -6.94 -20.94
C ARG A 564 2.41 -8.12 -21.64
N TRP A 565 2.69 -8.29 -22.93
CA TRP A 565 2.23 -9.46 -23.66
C TRP A 565 3.37 -10.05 -24.47
N PHE A 566 3.28 -11.34 -24.76
CA PHE A 566 4.21 -12.02 -25.66
C PHE A 566 3.53 -13.17 -26.40
N LEU A 567 4.21 -13.66 -27.43
CA LEU A 567 3.81 -14.80 -28.23
C LEU A 567 4.66 -16.01 -27.83
N SER A 568 4.02 -17.07 -27.32
CA SER A 568 4.68 -18.35 -27.04
C SER A 568 4.72 -19.19 -28.31
N THR A 569 5.93 -19.56 -28.73
CA THR A 569 6.20 -20.40 -29.91
C THR A 569 6.39 -21.87 -29.54
N ASP A 570 6.90 -22.13 -28.34
CA ASP A 570 7.00 -23.46 -27.77
C ASP A 570 6.79 -23.38 -26.24
N PRO A 571 5.62 -23.78 -25.72
CA PRO A 571 5.32 -23.62 -24.30
C PRO A 571 6.17 -24.49 -23.37
N ASP A 572 6.89 -25.49 -23.90
CA ASP A 572 7.90 -26.25 -23.13
C ASP A 572 9.21 -25.46 -22.98
N ALA A 573 9.50 -24.52 -23.89
CA ALA A 573 10.76 -23.78 -23.95
C ALA A 573 10.64 -22.32 -23.47
N ASP A 574 9.58 -21.60 -23.84
CA ASP A 574 9.53 -20.14 -23.71
C ASP A 574 8.44 -19.60 -22.76
N LEU A 575 7.52 -20.45 -22.29
CA LEU A 575 6.36 -19.95 -21.56
C LEU A 575 6.70 -19.46 -20.15
N VAL A 576 7.54 -20.20 -19.40
CA VAL A 576 7.88 -19.82 -18.02
C VAL A 576 8.75 -18.57 -18.02
N GLU A 577 9.81 -18.58 -18.82
CA GLU A 577 10.71 -17.44 -19.00
C GLU A 577 9.93 -16.20 -19.47
N GLY A 578 9.09 -16.35 -20.51
CA GLY A 578 8.28 -15.25 -21.01
C GLY A 578 7.27 -14.69 -20.00
N ILE A 579 6.63 -15.54 -19.18
CA ILE A 579 5.75 -15.05 -18.10
C ILE A 579 6.58 -14.34 -17.03
N THR A 580 7.72 -14.89 -16.62
CA THR A 580 8.59 -14.29 -15.62
C THR A 580 9.14 -12.95 -16.08
N ASP A 581 9.60 -12.84 -17.32
CA ASP A 581 10.05 -11.59 -17.94
C ASP A 581 8.92 -10.57 -18.01
N ALA A 582 7.72 -11.01 -18.41
CA ALA A 582 6.55 -10.15 -18.44
C ALA A 582 6.16 -9.66 -17.02
N ILE A 583 6.26 -10.51 -16.00
CA ILE A 583 5.99 -10.15 -14.59
C ILE A 583 7.05 -9.17 -14.08
N THR A 584 8.33 -9.44 -14.31
CA THR A 584 9.44 -8.60 -13.84
C THR A 584 9.47 -7.25 -14.54
N ALA A 585 9.10 -7.19 -15.82
CA ALA A 585 8.99 -5.93 -16.58
C ALA A 585 7.78 -5.06 -16.17
N VAL A 586 6.86 -5.57 -15.34
CA VAL A 586 5.66 -4.83 -14.88
C VAL A 586 5.59 -4.70 -13.36
N SER A 587 6.41 -5.42 -12.60
CA SER A 587 6.34 -5.47 -11.13
C SER A 587 7.51 -4.71 -10.50
N PHE A 588 7.20 -3.47 -10.12
CA PHE A 588 7.87 -2.58 -9.16
C PHE A 588 9.37 -2.29 -9.31
N SER A 589 9.70 -1.06 -8.92
CA SER A 589 11.03 -0.50 -8.80
C SER A 589 12.01 -1.52 -8.21
N ARG A 590 13.06 -1.78 -8.96
CA ARG A 590 14.03 -2.83 -8.71
C ARG A 590 15.18 -2.20 -7.90
N ASP A 591 15.67 -2.85 -6.84
CA ASP A 591 16.97 -2.55 -6.21
C ASP A 591 17.79 -3.83 -6.36
N CYS A 592 18.15 -4.12 -7.60
CA CYS A 592 18.74 -5.41 -7.95
C CYS A 592 20.13 -5.59 -7.33
N ASN A 593 20.85 -4.49 -7.11
CA ASN A 593 22.17 -4.49 -6.50
C ASN A 593 22.14 -4.40 -4.95
N GLN A 594 20.93 -4.28 -4.37
CA GLN A 594 20.63 -4.24 -2.93
C GLN A 594 21.39 -3.13 -2.19
N ASN A 595 21.60 -1.99 -2.84
CA ASN A 595 22.32 -0.88 -2.24
C ASN A 595 21.42 0.09 -1.47
N GLY A 596 20.10 -0.14 -1.49
CA GLY A 596 19.09 0.68 -0.83
C GLY A 596 18.68 1.92 -1.62
N ILE A 597 18.92 1.92 -2.93
CA ILE A 597 18.46 2.93 -3.90
C ILE A 597 17.80 2.16 -5.04
N LEU A 598 16.64 2.62 -5.51
CA LEU A 598 15.98 1.97 -6.65
C LEU A 598 16.81 2.19 -7.91
N ASP A 599 16.94 1.16 -8.73
CA ASP A 599 17.66 1.12 -10.00
C ASP A 599 17.28 2.31 -10.90
N GLU A 600 16.00 2.65 -10.98
CA GLU A 600 15.53 3.80 -11.77
C GLU A 600 15.99 5.15 -11.21
N CYS A 601 16.13 5.28 -9.88
CA CYS A 601 16.74 6.45 -9.27
C CYS A 601 18.24 6.52 -9.61
N GLU A 602 18.91 5.37 -9.63
CA GLU A 602 20.32 5.28 -9.99
C GLU A 602 20.55 5.66 -11.45
N ILE A 603 19.74 5.13 -12.37
CA ILE A 603 19.76 5.45 -13.80
C ILE A 603 19.41 6.92 -14.03
N ALA A 604 18.42 7.47 -13.31
CA ALA A 604 18.09 8.90 -13.40
C ALA A 604 19.23 9.80 -12.92
N ALA A 605 19.98 9.37 -11.90
CA ALA A 605 21.15 10.08 -11.38
C ALA A 605 22.38 9.95 -12.28
N ASP A 606 22.60 8.77 -12.86
CA ASP A 606 23.67 8.45 -13.80
C ASP A 606 23.16 7.54 -14.93
N PRO A 607 22.72 8.14 -16.06
CA PRO A 607 22.23 7.38 -17.21
C PRO A 607 23.28 6.48 -17.88
N SER A 608 24.55 6.53 -17.44
CA SER A 608 25.57 5.61 -17.95
C SER A 608 25.53 4.23 -17.31
N LEU A 609 24.70 4.03 -16.28
CA LEU A 609 24.48 2.76 -15.60
C LEU A 609 23.42 1.86 -16.27
N ASP A 610 22.74 2.37 -17.30
CA ASP A 610 21.82 1.66 -18.20
C ASP A 610 22.19 2.09 -19.63
N CYS A 611 23.30 1.57 -20.11
CA CYS A 611 23.91 2.04 -21.35
C CYS A 611 23.13 1.58 -22.59
N ASN A 612 22.35 0.50 -22.49
CA ASN A 612 21.50 -0.01 -23.57
C ASN A 612 20.06 0.57 -23.51
N ASN A 613 19.71 1.32 -22.46
CA ASN A 613 18.43 1.99 -22.20
C ASN A 613 17.24 1.01 -22.11
N ASP A 614 17.45 -0.16 -21.51
CA ASP A 614 16.39 -1.14 -21.29
C ASP A 614 15.67 -0.97 -19.93
N GLY A 615 16.14 -0.05 -19.09
CA GLY A 615 15.56 0.28 -17.79
C GLY A 615 16.05 -0.61 -16.65
N ILE A 616 17.02 -1.49 -16.88
CA ILE A 616 17.70 -2.31 -15.88
C ILE A 616 19.13 -1.78 -15.71
N LEU A 617 19.69 -1.84 -14.50
CA LEU A 617 21.10 -1.52 -14.31
C LEU A 617 21.98 -2.56 -15.00
N ASP A 618 22.98 -2.09 -15.74
CA ASP A 618 23.99 -2.92 -16.41
C ASP A 618 24.60 -3.94 -15.43
N SER A 619 24.95 -3.47 -14.22
CA SER A 619 25.54 -4.31 -13.17
C SER A 619 24.66 -5.49 -12.73
N CYS A 620 23.34 -5.36 -12.89
CA CYS A 620 22.40 -6.39 -12.52
C CYS A 620 22.09 -7.35 -13.66
N GLN A 621 22.15 -6.86 -14.90
CA GLN A 621 22.14 -7.72 -16.08
C GLN A 621 23.36 -8.64 -16.06
N ILE A 622 24.54 -8.09 -15.80
CA ILE A 622 25.80 -8.86 -15.66
C ILE A 622 25.70 -9.88 -14.52
N ALA A 623 25.09 -9.50 -13.39
CA ALA A 623 24.92 -10.42 -12.26
C ALA A 623 23.95 -11.58 -12.55
N GLN A 624 23.00 -11.39 -13.47
CA GLN A 624 22.04 -12.41 -13.89
C GLN A 624 22.60 -13.30 -15.00
N ASP A 625 23.33 -12.71 -15.94
CA ASP A 625 23.96 -13.42 -17.05
C ASP A 625 25.37 -12.87 -17.31
N LEU A 626 26.36 -13.67 -16.89
CA LEU A 626 27.78 -13.34 -17.06
C LEU A 626 28.22 -13.36 -18.52
N SER A 627 27.43 -13.94 -19.45
CA SER A 627 27.73 -13.89 -20.88
C SER A 627 27.46 -12.51 -21.51
N LEU A 628 26.87 -11.58 -20.74
CA LEU A 628 26.63 -10.21 -21.18
C LEU A 628 27.82 -9.26 -20.90
N ASP A 629 28.84 -9.71 -20.16
CA ASP A 629 30.12 -9.02 -19.87
C ASP A 629 31.25 -10.07 -19.99
N CYS A 630 31.46 -10.54 -21.22
CA CYS A 630 32.37 -11.66 -21.46
C CYS A 630 33.83 -11.32 -21.15
N ASP A 631 34.23 -10.05 -21.27
CA ASP A 631 35.57 -9.61 -20.91
C ASP A 631 35.74 -9.28 -19.42
N ALA A 632 34.65 -9.40 -18.65
CA ALA A 632 34.55 -9.20 -17.21
C ALA A 632 35.09 -7.84 -16.76
N ASP A 633 34.95 -6.82 -17.62
CA ASP A 633 35.40 -5.46 -17.34
C ASP A 633 34.36 -4.65 -16.54
N GLY A 634 33.16 -5.22 -16.33
CA GLY A 634 32.08 -4.64 -15.57
C GLY A 634 31.17 -3.72 -16.39
N VAL A 635 31.27 -3.74 -17.71
CA VAL A 635 30.40 -3.03 -18.66
C VAL A 635 29.77 -4.06 -19.59
N LEU A 636 28.47 -3.93 -19.87
CA LEU A 636 27.81 -4.82 -20.83
C LEU A 636 28.51 -4.75 -22.20
N ASP A 637 28.77 -5.91 -22.81
CA ASP A 637 29.37 -6.02 -24.15
C ASP A 637 28.54 -5.26 -25.21
N ALA A 638 27.21 -5.25 -25.06
CA ALA A 638 26.30 -4.47 -25.91
C ALA A 638 26.58 -2.95 -25.89
N CYS A 639 27.21 -2.47 -24.83
CA CYS A 639 27.61 -1.09 -24.64
C CYS A 639 29.08 -0.83 -24.99
N GLN A 640 29.85 -1.90 -25.15
CA GLN A 640 31.20 -1.90 -25.66
C GLN A 640 31.18 -2.06 -27.19
N VAL A 641 31.07 -0.98 -27.95
CA VAL A 641 31.06 -1.07 -29.43
C VAL A 641 32.48 -1.38 -29.96
N PRO A 642 32.78 -2.55 -30.57
CA PRO A 642 34.12 -2.89 -30.98
C PRO A 642 34.33 -2.46 -32.45
N GLY A 643 34.63 -1.19 -32.66
CA GLY A 643 35.07 -0.66 -33.96
C GLY A 643 34.79 0.83 -34.12
N ILE A 644 35.78 1.61 -34.53
CA ILE A 644 35.56 3.02 -34.86
C ILE A 644 35.06 3.13 -36.29
N ILE A 645 33.82 3.60 -36.45
CA ILE A 645 33.25 4.06 -37.71
C ILE A 645 33.01 5.57 -37.60
N ALA A 646 33.84 6.36 -38.27
CA ALA A 646 33.74 7.82 -38.25
C ALA A 646 33.45 8.35 -39.67
N ASP A 647 32.47 9.24 -39.79
CA ASP A 647 31.98 9.72 -41.08
C ASP A 647 31.61 11.21 -41.05
N THR A 648 31.97 11.95 -42.08
CA THR A 648 31.55 13.37 -42.21
C THR A 648 30.13 13.54 -42.72
N GLY A 649 29.50 12.48 -43.21
CA GLY A 649 28.37 12.55 -44.13
C GLY A 649 28.78 13.19 -45.47
N LEU A 650 27.80 13.35 -46.36
CA LEU A 650 28.00 14.11 -47.60
C LEU A 650 27.99 15.60 -47.29
N LEU A 651 29.15 16.25 -47.43
CA LEU A 651 29.32 17.69 -47.32
C LEU A 651 29.39 18.33 -48.72
N GLY A 652 29.26 19.65 -48.76
CA GLY A 652 29.31 20.43 -50.00
C GLY A 652 30.68 20.39 -50.71
N PRO A 653 30.81 21.10 -51.85
CA PRO A 653 32.00 21.03 -52.70
C PRO A 653 33.24 21.61 -52.01
N LEU A 654 34.41 21.05 -52.34
CA LEU A 654 35.68 21.66 -51.95
C LEU A 654 35.84 23.05 -52.58
N ASN A 655 36.42 23.98 -51.82
CA ASN A 655 36.64 25.34 -52.28
C ASN A 655 38.04 25.84 -51.89
N GLY A 656 38.95 25.79 -52.86
CA GLY A 656 40.35 26.08 -52.67
C GLY A 656 40.98 25.20 -51.60
N THR A 657 41.87 25.80 -50.81
CA THR A 657 42.60 25.14 -49.73
C THR A 657 41.82 25.03 -48.41
N THR A 658 40.51 25.27 -48.42
CA THR A 658 39.68 25.16 -47.21
C THR A 658 39.44 23.68 -46.92
N PRO A 659 39.92 23.14 -45.78
CA PRO A 659 39.82 21.72 -45.52
C PRO A 659 38.42 21.34 -45.00
N VAL A 660 37.94 20.19 -45.45
CA VAL A 660 36.86 19.43 -44.81
C VAL A 660 37.52 18.47 -43.83
N ASN A 661 37.12 18.53 -42.56
CA ASN A 661 37.73 17.76 -41.49
C ASN A 661 36.76 16.71 -40.92
N LEU A 662 37.26 15.49 -40.72
CA LEU A 662 36.71 14.47 -39.84
C LEU A 662 37.61 14.39 -38.61
N THR A 663 37.04 14.57 -37.42
CA THR A 663 37.80 14.50 -36.16
C THR A 663 37.32 13.29 -35.35
N ILE A 664 38.26 12.44 -34.98
CA ILE A 664 38.06 11.32 -34.05
C ILE A 664 38.74 11.71 -32.74
N ASN A 665 37.93 11.95 -31.71
CA ASN A 665 38.44 12.25 -30.37
C ASN A 665 38.77 10.94 -29.66
N ASN A 666 39.88 10.93 -28.90
CA ASN A 666 40.33 9.75 -28.16
C ASN A 666 40.49 8.48 -29.02
N ALA A 667 40.91 8.62 -30.27
CA ALA A 667 41.21 7.51 -31.17
C ALA A 667 42.23 6.55 -30.50
N PRO A 668 41.89 5.27 -30.25
CA PRO A 668 42.80 4.23 -29.77
C PRO A 668 43.79 3.80 -30.87
N GLU A 669 44.82 3.04 -30.48
CA GLU A 669 45.81 2.49 -31.41
C GLU A 669 45.18 1.36 -32.23
N ALA A 670 45.33 1.41 -33.55
CA ALA A 670 44.76 0.41 -34.42
C ALA A 670 45.47 -0.95 -34.26
N SER A 671 44.71 -2.04 -34.18
CA SER A 671 45.17 -3.42 -34.23
C SER A 671 45.02 -4.04 -35.62
N THR A 672 44.06 -3.53 -36.42
CA THR A 672 43.84 -3.91 -37.83
C THR A 672 44.15 -2.77 -38.80
N ASP A 673 44.17 -3.08 -40.09
CA ASP A 673 44.27 -2.06 -41.15
C ASP A 673 43.16 -1.00 -41.01
N VAL A 674 43.55 0.27 -41.14
CA VAL A 674 42.64 1.42 -41.11
C VAL A 674 42.21 1.76 -42.52
N ARG A 675 40.92 1.57 -42.83
CA ARG A 675 40.34 1.87 -44.14
C ARG A 675 39.76 3.27 -44.15
N ILE A 676 40.19 4.09 -45.11
CA ILE A 676 39.73 5.45 -45.32
C ILE A 676 39.11 5.55 -46.70
N THR A 677 37.80 5.74 -46.75
CA THR A 677 37.04 5.91 -47.99
C THR A 677 36.74 7.39 -48.20
N LEU A 678 37.23 7.93 -49.32
CA LEU A 678 37.04 9.32 -49.72
C LEU A 678 36.14 9.40 -50.94
N THR A 679 35.00 10.07 -50.81
CA THR A 679 34.08 10.34 -51.93
C THR A 679 34.17 11.81 -52.35
N LEU A 680 34.42 12.08 -53.64
CA LEU A 680 34.61 13.41 -54.20
C LEU A 680 33.82 13.64 -55.49
N LYS A 681 33.13 14.78 -55.56
CA LYS A 681 32.62 15.41 -56.78
C LYS A 681 32.97 16.89 -56.73
N GLY A 682 33.66 17.38 -57.75
CA GLY A 682 34.14 18.75 -57.78
C GLY A 682 34.80 19.09 -59.12
N ASP A 683 35.26 20.33 -59.19
CA ASP A 683 35.99 20.88 -60.34
C ASP A 683 37.44 20.39 -60.35
N PHE A 684 37.63 19.21 -60.96
CA PHE A 684 38.90 18.48 -61.07
C PHE A 684 39.26 18.18 -62.54
N GLY A 685 38.86 19.05 -63.46
CA GLY A 685 39.02 18.88 -64.91
C GLY A 685 40.42 19.24 -65.43
N GLN A 686 41.20 19.99 -64.66
CA GLN A 686 42.53 20.49 -65.02
C GLN A 686 43.64 19.92 -64.12
N GLN A 687 44.86 19.77 -64.67
CA GLN A 687 46.03 19.25 -63.94
C GLN A 687 46.42 20.02 -62.68
N VAL A 688 45.94 21.24 -62.52
CA VAL A 688 46.19 22.07 -61.34
C VAL A 688 45.14 21.85 -60.25
N GLU A 689 44.00 21.25 -60.56
CA GLU A 689 42.90 20.94 -59.64
C GLU A 689 43.08 19.55 -59.04
N ILE A 690 43.69 19.50 -57.87
CA ILE A 690 43.92 18.26 -57.10
C ILE A 690 43.23 18.32 -55.75
N ALA A 691 42.90 17.16 -55.18
CA ALA A 691 42.47 17.01 -53.79
C ALA A 691 43.56 16.27 -53.00
N GLN A 692 43.82 16.73 -51.77
CA GLN A 692 44.82 16.12 -50.89
C GLN A 692 44.18 15.62 -49.61
N LEU A 693 44.31 14.32 -49.34
CA LEU A 693 43.89 13.71 -48.07
C LEU A 693 45.07 13.70 -47.11
N ARG A 694 44.83 14.18 -45.90
CA ARG A 694 45.84 14.26 -44.83
C ARG A 694 45.30 13.70 -43.53
N MET A 695 46.18 13.12 -42.72
CA MET A 695 45.91 12.73 -41.33
C MET A 695 46.85 13.49 -40.42
N ASN A 696 46.31 14.26 -39.46
CA ASN A 696 47.08 15.13 -38.56
C ASN A 696 48.09 16.03 -39.31
N GLY A 697 47.73 16.46 -40.53
CA GLY A 697 48.58 17.26 -41.41
C GLY A 697 49.58 16.48 -42.28
N PHE A 698 49.84 15.21 -41.99
CA PHE A 698 50.64 14.32 -42.84
C PHE A 698 49.89 13.98 -44.12
N LEU A 699 50.54 14.09 -45.28
CA LEU A 699 49.92 13.81 -46.59
C LEU A 699 49.85 12.30 -46.80
N LEU A 700 48.61 11.78 -46.89
CA LEU A 700 48.37 10.37 -47.19
C LEU A 700 48.37 10.15 -48.70
N GLU A 701 47.52 10.88 -49.43
CA GLU A 701 47.33 10.67 -50.86
C GLU A 701 46.97 11.98 -51.57
N THR A 702 47.30 12.07 -52.86
CA THR A 702 46.90 13.18 -53.75
C THR A 702 46.10 12.66 -54.93
N TYR A 703 44.85 13.11 -55.04
CA TYR A 703 43.93 12.69 -56.08
C TYR A 703 43.87 13.70 -57.23
N PHE A 704 43.81 13.16 -58.44
CA PHE A 704 43.67 13.89 -59.69
C PHE A 704 42.69 13.15 -60.59
N LEU A 705 41.58 13.79 -60.98
CA LEU A 705 40.40 13.08 -61.53
C LEU A 705 40.21 13.24 -63.04
N GLY A 706 40.88 14.17 -63.72
CA GLY A 706 40.71 14.33 -65.17
C GLY A 706 41.68 15.30 -65.85
N THR A 707 41.97 15.05 -67.13
CA THR A 707 42.75 15.96 -68.01
C THR A 707 41.90 16.65 -69.07
N ASP A 708 40.57 16.51 -68.98
CA ASP A 708 39.62 17.06 -69.94
C ASP A 708 39.00 18.35 -69.37
N PRO A 709 39.24 19.52 -69.99
CA PRO A 709 38.66 20.80 -69.58
C PRO A 709 37.13 20.87 -69.65
N LEU A 710 36.47 19.85 -70.21
CA LEU A 710 35.00 19.72 -70.20
C LEU A 710 34.48 18.95 -68.97
N PHE A 711 35.37 18.51 -68.09
CA PHE A 711 35.11 17.64 -66.93
C PHE A 711 35.13 18.42 -65.61
N GLU A 712 34.58 19.65 -65.60
CA GLU A 712 34.59 20.54 -64.43
C GLU A 712 33.53 20.17 -63.36
N CYS A 713 32.65 19.19 -63.62
CA CYS A 713 31.75 18.62 -62.61
C CYS A 713 31.21 17.25 -63.09
N PRO A 714 31.73 16.12 -62.58
CA PRO A 714 31.31 14.80 -63.05
C PRO A 714 29.86 14.48 -62.65
N GLU A 715 29.13 13.70 -63.46
CA GLU A 715 27.73 13.33 -63.15
C GLU A 715 27.65 12.55 -61.83
N GLU A 716 28.55 11.59 -61.63
CA GLU A 716 28.65 10.75 -60.44
C GLU A 716 29.91 11.09 -59.62
N PRO A 717 29.85 11.01 -58.27
CA PRO A 717 31.02 11.18 -57.43
C PRO A 717 31.98 9.99 -57.58
N PHE A 718 33.27 10.27 -57.45
CA PHE A 718 34.31 9.25 -57.41
C PHE A 718 34.58 8.82 -55.96
N THR A 719 34.87 7.53 -55.77
CA THR A 719 35.26 6.99 -54.47
C THR A 719 36.67 6.40 -54.55
N PHE A 720 37.49 6.75 -53.57
CA PHE A 720 38.86 6.28 -53.40
C PHE A 720 39.00 5.62 -52.04
N GLU A 721 39.85 4.61 -51.96
CA GLU A 721 40.18 3.95 -50.69
C GLU A 721 41.68 4.11 -50.43
N VAL A 722 42.03 4.52 -49.21
CA VAL A 722 43.39 4.46 -48.66
C VAL A 722 43.36 3.48 -47.50
N VAL A 723 44.28 2.54 -47.51
CA VAL A 723 44.47 1.59 -46.42
C VAL A 723 45.79 1.93 -45.74
N LEU A 724 45.76 2.17 -44.44
CA LEU A 724 46.95 2.31 -43.60
C LEU A 724 47.10 1.04 -42.78
N THR A 725 48.30 0.46 -42.74
CA THR A 725 48.58 -0.62 -41.79
C THR A 725 48.50 -0.10 -40.35
N PRO A 726 48.27 -0.97 -39.34
CA PRO A 726 48.30 -0.59 -37.93
C PRO A 726 49.52 0.26 -37.58
N SER A 727 50.69 -0.17 -38.07
CA SER A 727 51.96 0.52 -37.85
C SER A 727 51.98 1.93 -38.45
N GLU A 728 51.44 2.13 -39.65
CA GLU A 728 51.42 3.44 -40.30
C GLU A 728 50.46 4.40 -39.60
N PHE A 729 49.25 3.93 -39.27
CA PHE A 729 48.26 4.73 -38.54
C PHE A 729 48.78 5.13 -37.15
N ASN A 730 49.29 4.17 -36.38
CA ASN A 730 49.79 4.42 -35.03
C ASN A 730 51.02 5.34 -35.01
N ASN A 731 51.87 5.30 -36.05
CA ASN A 731 52.99 6.24 -36.18
C ASN A 731 52.56 7.67 -36.54
N ILE A 732 51.48 7.84 -37.32
CA ILE A 732 50.96 9.18 -37.70
C ILE A 732 50.07 9.77 -36.59
N ARG A 733 49.45 8.90 -35.78
CA ARG A 733 48.72 9.23 -34.56
C ARG A 733 49.68 9.77 -33.49
N THR A 734 49.99 11.06 -33.58
CA THR A 734 50.85 11.78 -32.62
C THR A 734 50.10 12.29 -31.39
N SER A 735 48.77 12.08 -31.33
CA SER A 735 47.85 12.55 -30.30
C SER A 735 46.61 11.63 -30.26
N PRO A 736 45.91 11.51 -29.11
CA PRO A 736 44.61 10.82 -29.03
C PRO A 736 43.55 11.43 -29.95
N THR A 737 43.65 12.71 -30.30
CA THR A 737 42.78 13.31 -31.32
C THR A 737 43.38 13.12 -32.70
N VAL A 738 42.68 12.40 -33.57
CA VAL A 738 43.05 12.21 -34.98
C VAL A 738 42.14 13.07 -35.86
N VAL A 739 42.74 13.87 -36.74
CA VAL A 739 42.01 14.68 -37.72
C VAL A 739 42.36 14.22 -39.13
N PHE A 740 41.39 13.68 -39.84
CA PHE A 740 41.46 13.50 -41.29
C PHE A 740 40.95 14.76 -41.96
N SER A 741 41.72 15.29 -42.90
CA SER A 741 41.36 16.50 -43.62
C SER A 741 41.54 16.31 -45.12
N VAL A 742 40.55 16.70 -45.91
CA VAL A 742 40.66 16.78 -47.36
C VAL A 742 40.50 18.23 -47.81
N ALA A 743 41.42 18.71 -48.65
CA ALA A 743 41.39 20.06 -49.21
C ALA A 743 41.74 20.05 -50.70
N GLY A 744 41.14 20.96 -51.46
CA GLY A 744 41.49 21.20 -52.84
C GLY A 744 42.75 22.03 -52.99
N SER A 745 43.30 22.06 -54.21
CA SER A 745 44.27 23.08 -54.60
C SER A 745 43.61 24.48 -54.67
N PRO A 746 44.38 25.57 -54.73
CA PRO A 746 43.82 26.91 -54.98
C PRO A 746 43.03 27.06 -56.29
N ALA A 747 43.16 26.12 -57.24
CA ALA A 747 42.42 26.13 -58.49
C ALA A 747 41.02 25.50 -58.37
N VAL A 748 40.79 24.63 -57.38
CA VAL A 748 39.49 23.99 -57.16
C VAL A 748 38.49 25.04 -56.65
N SER A 749 37.36 25.18 -57.33
CA SER A 749 36.35 26.20 -57.00
C SER A 749 34.96 25.57 -56.84
N ALA A 750 34.34 25.81 -55.69
CA ALA A 750 32.95 25.42 -55.45
C ALA A 750 31.94 26.12 -56.38
N ALA A 751 32.34 27.23 -57.03
CA ALA A 751 31.48 27.94 -57.97
C ALA A 751 31.36 27.23 -59.32
N GLU A 752 32.36 26.44 -59.70
CA GLU A 752 32.41 25.74 -61.00
C GLU A 752 31.70 24.36 -60.92
N CYS A 753 31.59 23.77 -59.73
CA CYS A 753 30.77 22.57 -59.45
C CYS A 753 29.89 22.76 -58.18
N PRO A 754 28.79 23.53 -58.26
CA PRO A 754 27.97 23.89 -57.09
C PRO A 754 27.25 22.74 -56.40
N ASP A 755 27.00 21.64 -57.11
CA ASP A 755 26.43 20.38 -56.59
C ASP A 755 27.51 19.34 -56.26
N GLY A 756 28.78 19.76 -56.18
CA GLY A 756 29.87 18.91 -55.75
C GLY A 756 29.71 18.43 -54.30
N VAL A 757 30.34 17.31 -53.99
CA VAL A 757 30.24 16.65 -52.68
C VAL A 757 31.60 16.15 -52.20
N THR A 758 31.73 16.10 -50.88
CA THR A 758 32.91 15.55 -50.19
C THR A 758 32.45 14.69 -49.01
N ARG A 759 32.95 13.47 -48.88
CA ARG A 759 32.76 12.61 -47.69
C ARG A 759 34.05 11.91 -47.33
N ILE A 760 34.41 11.93 -46.05
CA ILE A 760 35.46 11.10 -45.47
C ILE A 760 34.78 10.07 -44.58
N HIS A 761 35.06 8.79 -44.81
CA HIS A 761 34.60 7.67 -44.00
C HIS A 761 35.82 6.85 -43.54
N VAL A 762 35.91 6.50 -42.27
CA VAL A 762 37.05 5.79 -41.67
C VAL A 762 36.56 4.61 -40.83
N GLN A 763 37.18 3.44 -41.00
CA GLN A 763 36.88 2.21 -40.27
C GLN A 763 38.15 1.50 -39.78
N TYR A 764 38.21 1.13 -38.49
CA TYR A 764 39.27 0.28 -37.92
C TYR A 764 38.94 -0.33 -36.54
N TYR A 765 39.67 -1.38 -36.15
CA TYR A 765 39.61 -2.04 -34.83
C TYR A 765 40.88 -1.75 -33.99
N TYR A 766 40.81 -1.91 -32.67
CA TYR A 766 41.89 -1.63 -31.71
C TYR A 766 42.02 -2.75 -30.66
N GLU A 767 43.16 -2.85 -29.96
CA GLU A 767 43.33 -3.83 -28.87
C GLU A 767 42.41 -3.50 -27.69
N GLY A 768 41.70 -4.51 -27.18
CA GLY A 768 40.51 -4.37 -26.33
C GLY A 768 39.19 -4.63 -27.06
N ALA A 769 39.23 -5.07 -28.32
CA ALA A 769 38.15 -5.90 -28.86
C ALA A 769 38.33 -7.32 -28.29
N PRO A 770 37.25 -8.00 -27.88
CA PRO A 770 37.36 -9.39 -27.42
C PRO A 770 38.02 -10.26 -28.50
N ASP A 771 38.86 -11.21 -28.09
CA ASP A 771 39.45 -12.19 -29.01
C ASP A 771 38.29 -12.94 -29.71
N ASP A 772 38.29 -12.99 -31.05
CA ASP A 772 37.34 -13.75 -31.89
C ASP A 772 38.19 -14.49 -32.93
N CYS A 773 38.75 -15.63 -32.49
CA CYS A 773 39.75 -16.37 -33.26
C CYS A 773 39.13 -17.08 -34.46
N ASN A 774 37.86 -17.47 -34.37
CA ASN A 774 37.15 -18.24 -35.38
C ASN A 774 36.44 -17.32 -36.41
N GLY A 775 36.35 -16.01 -36.11
CA GLY A 775 35.84 -14.97 -36.98
C GLY A 775 34.34 -15.04 -37.21
N ASN A 776 33.59 -15.66 -36.29
CA ASN A 776 32.14 -15.80 -36.39
C ASN A 776 31.40 -14.56 -35.88
N GLY A 777 32.11 -13.58 -35.31
CA GLY A 777 31.56 -12.34 -34.77
C GLY A 777 31.05 -12.46 -33.34
N ILE A 778 31.27 -13.59 -32.67
CA ILE A 778 31.05 -13.83 -31.23
C ILE A 778 32.44 -13.90 -30.58
N PRO A 779 32.71 -13.12 -29.53
CA PRO A 779 33.95 -13.26 -28.76
C PRO A 779 34.22 -14.69 -28.29
N ASP A 780 35.47 -15.14 -28.35
CA ASP A 780 35.96 -16.46 -27.93
C ASP A 780 35.46 -16.85 -26.53
N LEU A 781 35.46 -15.91 -25.57
CA LEU A 781 34.92 -16.16 -24.22
C LEU A 781 33.40 -16.36 -24.22
N CYS A 782 32.65 -15.64 -25.07
CA CYS A 782 31.20 -15.83 -25.23
C CYS A 782 30.85 -17.05 -26.08
N ASP A 783 31.79 -17.56 -26.89
CA ASP A 783 31.58 -18.73 -27.74
C ASP A 783 31.85 -20.05 -27.00
N LEU A 784 32.35 -20.03 -25.76
CA LEU A 784 32.54 -21.28 -25.00
C LEU A 784 31.19 -21.89 -24.58
N GLU A 785 31.07 -23.23 -24.69
CA GLU A 785 29.89 -24.00 -24.28
C GLU A 785 29.49 -23.73 -22.81
N ILE A 786 30.48 -23.45 -21.93
CA ILE A 786 30.23 -23.13 -20.52
C ILE A 786 29.49 -21.79 -20.31
N PHE A 787 29.53 -20.90 -21.30
CA PHE A 787 28.82 -19.62 -21.33
C PHE A 787 27.66 -19.60 -22.33
N GLY A 788 27.22 -20.79 -22.82
CA GLY A 788 26.10 -20.92 -23.76
C GLY A 788 26.47 -20.77 -25.24
N GLY A 789 27.77 -20.62 -25.55
CA GLY A 789 28.30 -20.58 -26.91
C GLY A 789 28.46 -21.94 -27.59
N SER A 790 29.03 -21.96 -28.80
CA SER A 790 29.10 -23.15 -29.66
C SER A 790 30.45 -23.87 -29.68
N SER A 791 31.48 -23.24 -29.13
CA SER A 791 32.87 -23.69 -29.11
C SER A 791 33.23 -24.44 -27.83
N LEU A 792 34.08 -25.45 -27.97
CA LEU A 792 34.51 -26.32 -26.88
C LEU A 792 35.78 -25.77 -26.22
N ASP A 793 35.90 -25.95 -24.91
CA ASP A 793 37.14 -25.80 -24.13
C ASP A 793 37.32 -27.07 -23.28
N GLU A 794 37.79 -28.15 -23.91
CA GLU A 794 37.99 -29.45 -23.25
C GLU A 794 39.06 -29.39 -22.14
N ASN A 795 39.95 -28.40 -22.18
CA ASN A 795 41.07 -28.30 -21.26
C ASN A 795 40.94 -27.20 -20.19
N PHE A 796 39.81 -26.49 -20.17
CA PHE A 796 39.37 -25.52 -19.17
C PHE A 796 40.34 -24.36 -18.96
N ASN A 797 40.97 -23.89 -20.03
CA ASN A 797 41.89 -22.76 -19.94
C ASN A 797 41.30 -21.43 -20.42
N PHE A 798 40.00 -21.42 -20.73
CA PHE A 798 39.21 -20.27 -21.18
C PHE A 798 39.65 -19.72 -22.55
N ILE A 799 40.22 -20.57 -23.38
CA ILE A 799 40.49 -20.32 -24.79
C ILE A 799 39.78 -21.43 -25.57
N PRO A 800 38.91 -21.13 -26.55
CA PRO A 800 38.28 -22.17 -27.35
C PRO A 800 39.34 -23.07 -27.99
N ASP A 801 39.12 -24.38 -28.01
CA ASP A 801 40.10 -25.37 -28.50
C ASP A 801 40.52 -25.10 -29.97
N GLU A 802 39.64 -24.48 -30.75
CA GLU A 802 39.89 -24.01 -32.12
C GLU A 802 40.85 -22.81 -32.21
N CYS A 803 41.01 -22.04 -31.14
CA CYS A 803 41.92 -20.89 -31.02
C CYS A 803 43.31 -21.28 -30.52
N GLU A 804 43.45 -22.47 -29.93
CA GLU A 804 44.68 -22.88 -29.23
C GLU A 804 45.78 -23.40 -30.15
N ASN A 805 45.45 -23.66 -31.42
CA ASN A 805 46.37 -24.24 -32.39
C ASN A 805 46.54 -23.32 -33.60
N GLY A 806 47.56 -22.46 -33.56
CA GLY A 806 47.93 -21.60 -34.67
C GLY A 806 48.13 -22.35 -35.99
N GLY A 807 47.12 -22.30 -36.86
CA GLY A 807 47.24 -22.48 -38.31
C GLY A 807 46.39 -23.59 -38.95
N GLY A 808 45.13 -23.27 -39.29
CA GLY A 808 44.37 -23.92 -40.38
C GLY A 808 43.71 -25.27 -40.04
N PRO A 809 42.63 -25.63 -40.76
CA PRO A 809 41.67 -26.64 -40.34
C PRO A 809 42.32 -28.03 -40.29
N SER A 810 42.08 -28.80 -39.22
CA SER A 810 42.23 -30.26 -39.30
C SER A 810 41.04 -30.83 -40.09
N SER A 811 41.07 -30.60 -41.40
CA SER A 811 40.25 -31.33 -42.35
C SER A 811 40.62 -32.81 -42.27
N CYS A 812 39.65 -33.65 -41.90
CA CYS A 812 39.64 -35.10 -42.08
C CYS A 812 40.56 -35.97 -41.17
N PRO A 813 40.09 -36.39 -39.99
CA PRO A 813 40.75 -37.44 -39.21
C PRO A 813 40.92 -38.72 -40.07
N GLY A 814 42.17 -39.13 -40.31
CA GLY A 814 42.52 -40.28 -41.13
C GLY A 814 43.08 -39.99 -42.52
N ASP A 815 43.01 -38.74 -43.01
CA ASP A 815 43.66 -38.30 -44.26
C ASP A 815 45.11 -37.91 -43.94
N ILE A 816 46.01 -38.89 -44.02
CA ILE A 816 47.41 -38.74 -43.65
C ILE A 816 48.19 -38.00 -44.74
N ASN A 817 47.74 -38.12 -45.99
CA ASN A 817 48.43 -37.58 -47.16
C ASN A 817 47.94 -36.17 -47.56
N ALA A 818 46.85 -35.71 -46.94
CA ALA A 818 46.21 -34.40 -47.10
C ALA A 818 45.70 -34.13 -48.53
N ASP A 819 45.16 -35.15 -49.20
CA ASP A 819 44.50 -35.02 -50.50
C ASP A 819 42.98 -34.80 -50.41
N GLY A 820 42.45 -34.77 -49.19
CA GLY A 820 41.04 -34.52 -48.88
C GLY A 820 40.18 -35.78 -48.86
N VAL A 821 40.73 -36.99 -49.01
CA VAL A 821 39.96 -38.24 -49.00
C VAL A 821 40.67 -39.30 -48.15
N VAL A 822 39.96 -39.90 -47.19
CA VAL A 822 40.52 -41.03 -46.41
C VAL A 822 40.39 -42.32 -47.21
N ASP A 823 41.48 -42.81 -47.79
CA ASP A 823 41.43 -44.03 -48.60
C ASP A 823 42.61 -44.99 -48.39
N ILE A 824 42.81 -45.87 -49.37
CA ILE A 824 43.86 -46.90 -49.31
C ILE A 824 45.26 -46.27 -49.28
N ASP A 825 45.44 -45.06 -49.81
CA ASP A 825 46.72 -44.37 -49.86
C ASP A 825 47.14 -43.89 -48.45
N ASP A 826 46.20 -43.49 -47.60
CA ASP A 826 46.46 -43.20 -46.17
C ASP A 826 46.74 -44.47 -45.39
N PHE A 827 45.97 -45.53 -45.64
CA PHE A 827 46.23 -46.84 -45.04
C PHE A 827 47.65 -47.33 -45.35
N ILE A 828 48.15 -47.08 -46.56
CA ILE A 828 49.51 -47.45 -46.96
C ILE A 828 50.57 -46.67 -46.17
N ILE A 829 50.33 -45.39 -45.86
CA ILE A 829 51.26 -44.59 -45.05
C ILE A 829 51.29 -45.10 -43.61
N LEU A 830 50.13 -45.32 -42.99
CA LEU A 830 50.03 -45.83 -41.63
C LEU A 830 50.62 -47.24 -41.51
N ALA A 831 50.24 -48.15 -42.41
CA ALA A 831 50.78 -49.52 -42.44
C ALA A 831 52.29 -49.57 -42.72
N GLY A 832 52.81 -48.60 -43.48
CA GLY A 832 54.23 -48.47 -43.77
C GLY A 832 55.08 -48.13 -42.54
N ASN A 833 54.48 -47.47 -41.56
CA ASN A 833 55.13 -47.03 -40.32
C ASN A 833 54.65 -47.78 -39.06
N PHE A 834 53.78 -48.77 -39.20
CA PHE A 834 53.23 -49.54 -38.07
C PHE A 834 54.30 -50.18 -37.18
N GLY A 835 54.16 -49.97 -35.87
CA GLY A 835 55.11 -50.39 -34.83
C GLY A 835 56.27 -49.42 -34.62
N SER A 836 56.23 -48.22 -35.21
CA SER A 836 57.22 -47.16 -34.99
C SER A 836 56.90 -46.32 -33.75
N GLY A 837 57.92 -45.70 -33.16
CA GLY A 837 57.84 -44.84 -31.96
C GLY A 837 59.05 -44.99 -31.03
N PRO A 838 59.22 -44.11 -30.03
CA PRO A 838 58.45 -42.88 -29.77
C PRO A 838 58.86 -41.70 -30.67
N GLY A 839 57.92 -40.77 -30.93
CA GLY A 839 58.14 -39.50 -31.63
C GLY A 839 57.72 -39.50 -33.10
N MET A 840 56.71 -40.30 -33.43
CA MET A 840 56.04 -40.24 -34.74
C MET A 840 55.15 -38.99 -34.82
N THR A 841 54.72 -38.62 -36.03
CA THR A 841 53.82 -37.47 -36.25
C THR A 841 52.56 -37.90 -37.00
N PRO A 842 51.48 -37.08 -37.01
CA PRO A 842 50.26 -37.40 -37.76
C PRO A 842 50.48 -37.70 -39.24
N GLN A 843 51.37 -36.96 -39.91
CA GLN A 843 51.74 -37.20 -41.31
C GLN A 843 52.53 -38.51 -41.52
N GLN A 844 52.97 -39.15 -40.44
CA GLN A 844 53.62 -40.45 -40.47
C GLN A 844 52.67 -41.58 -40.06
N GLY A 845 51.46 -41.28 -39.57
CA GLY A 845 50.42 -42.23 -39.21
C GLY A 845 50.09 -42.32 -37.73
N ASP A 846 50.57 -41.40 -36.91
CA ASP A 846 50.23 -41.26 -35.48
C ASP A 846 49.01 -40.35 -35.33
N LEU A 847 47.82 -40.95 -35.41
CA LEU A 847 46.54 -40.26 -35.54
C LEU A 847 45.93 -39.88 -34.18
N ASN A 848 46.43 -40.44 -33.07
CA ASN A 848 46.04 -40.06 -31.72
C ASN A 848 47.10 -39.21 -30.98
N ASP A 849 48.20 -38.89 -31.65
CA ASP A 849 49.35 -38.10 -31.17
C ASP A 849 50.00 -38.65 -29.88
N ASP A 850 49.95 -39.97 -29.70
CA ASP A 850 50.54 -40.64 -28.53
C ASP A 850 52.05 -40.93 -28.68
N GLY A 851 52.60 -40.62 -29.84
CA GLY A 851 54.00 -40.77 -30.21
C GLY A 851 54.33 -42.14 -30.81
N PHE A 852 53.37 -43.05 -30.92
CA PHE A 852 53.50 -44.39 -31.50
C PHE A 852 52.55 -44.57 -32.68
N ILE A 853 52.87 -45.53 -33.55
CA ILE A 853 51.94 -45.95 -34.61
C ILE A 853 51.57 -47.40 -34.32
N ASP A 854 50.39 -47.61 -33.77
CA ASP A 854 49.91 -48.92 -33.39
C ASP A 854 48.47 -49.19 -33.85
N ILE A 855 47.78 -50.10 -33.16
CA ILE A 855 46.46 -50.53 -33.59
C ILE A 855 45.39 -49.46 -33.33
N ASP A 856 45.65 -48.55 -32.39
CA ASP A 856 44.72 -47.47 -32.05
C ASP A 856 44.63 -46.45 -33.20
N ASP A 857 45.75 -46.17 -33.90
CA ASP A 857 45.75 -45.37 -35.13
C ASP A 857 45.02 -46.05 -36.28
N PHE A 858 45.17 -47.38 -36.41
CA PHE A 858 44.41 -48.14 -37.39
C PHE A 858 42.91 -48.09 -37.14
N ILE A 859 42.48 -48.00 -35.88
CA ILE A 859 41.06 -47.86 -35.51
C ILE A 859 40.55 -46.48 -35.95
N ILE A 860 41.34 -45.42 -35.77
CA ILE A 860 40.98 -44.06 -36.20
C ILE A 860 40.87 -43.97 -37.72
N LEU A 861 41.85 -44.50 -38.46
CA LEU A 861 41.80 -44.51 -39.92
C LEU A 861 40.63 -45.36 -40.44
N ALA A 862 40.39 -46.54 -39.86
CA ALA A 862 39.28 -47.41 -40.27
C ALA A 862 37.91 -46.80 -39.96
N GLY A 863 37.79 -46.01 -38.89
CA GLY A 863 36.57 -45.28 -38.53
C GLY A 863 36.18 -44.21 -39.55
N ASN A 864 37.16 -43.69 -40.29
CA ASN A 864 36.98 -42.60 -41.25
C ASN A 864 37.17 -43.04 -42.71
N PHE A 865 37.40 -44.33 -42.98
CA PHE A 865 37.72 -44.84 -44.31
C PHE A 865 36.58 -44.64 -45.32
N GLY A 866 36.87 -43.92 -46.40
CA GLY A 866 35.94 -43.55 -47.46
C GLY A 866 35.28 -42.18 -47.32
N ASN A 867 35.67 -41.37 -46.32
CA ASN A 867 35.22 -39.99 -46.18
C ASN A 867 35.92 -39.07 -47.19
N ASP A 868 35.17 -38.16 -47.81
CA ASP A 868 35.65 -37.04 -48.63
C ASP A 868 35.41 -35.76 -47.82
N CYS A 869 36.47 -35.00 -47.58
CA CYS A 869 36.52 -33.88 -46.64
C CYS A 869 36.67 -32.53 -47.35
N ASN A 870 36.28 -32.48 -48.62
CA ASN A 870 36.14 -31.26 -49.43
C ASN A 870 34.72 -30.68 -49.43
#